data_AF-A0A7W1PVS2-F1
#
_entry.id   AF-A0A7W1PVS2-F1
#
_cell.length_a   1.000
_cell.length_b   1.000
_cell.length_c   1.000
_cell.angle_alpha   90.00
_cell.angle_beta   90.00
_cell.angle_gamma   90.00
#
_symmetry.space_group_name_H-M   'P 1'
#
loop_
_entity.id
_entity.type
_entity.pdbx_description
1 polymer ?
#
loop_
_entity_poly.entity_id
_entity_poly.type
_entity_poly.pdbx_seq_one_letter_code
_entity_poly.pdbx_strand_id
1 'polypeptide(L)'
;MTNIENELVNRILVMDGAMGTMIQQYKLEESDYRGDRFKDFHKDIKGNNDLLSLTRPDIIEAIHCDYLKAGADIIETNTFNANAISMADYDMQDLVYELNFQSAVIAKKAALAYSTEVNRFVAGAVGPTNRTASMSPDVNDPGYRAVTFDDLVTAYYEQVSGLIDGGADIILIETVFDTLNCKAALFATESCFEDKGLRLPIMVSGTITDASGRTLSGQTVEAFLNSISHINLLSIGLNCALGAADMRPYIEELAQKAPFFVSAYPNAGLPNQFGEYDETPHQMCGFVKDFIQSGFVNIVGGCCGTTPDHIKHIADAAKKGQPRRRPVIEPLLRLSGLESLTYRADSNFMNIGERTNITGSRKFAKLIIGGDYDGALAIARDQVEGGSQVIDVNMDEGMLDSEAAMVKFLNLIGAEPDISKLPIMIDSSKWNVIEAGLKCVQGKGIVNSISLKEGEEAFIAQARKVKKYGAAVIIMAFDEKGQADNLERRKEICSRAYHILVNEVNFPPQDIIFDPNIFPIATGMDEHLLNAMDFFNATKWIKENLPLAKVSGGVSNVSFSFRGNDHVREAIHSAFLYHAIKAGMDMGIVNPGLLQVYDDVPKDLLELVEDVLLNRNELATEKLITYAETVKGEGKKQERDLEWRNQALQDRITHALVKGVIDFIEEDIEEARLTFSRSLHVIEGPLMAGMNVVGELFGAGKMFLPQVVKSARVMKKAVAYLLPFMEEEKTEGASQKAGKILLATVKGDVHDIGKNIVGVVLACNNFEIIDLGVMVSAEKILEAAKAEQVDIIGLSGLITPSLDEMVHVAKEMERQGFEIP
;
A
#
# COMPACT_ATOMS: atom_id res chain seq x y z
N MET A 1 14.99 -32.69 11.23
CA MET A 1 13.65 -32.16 10.92
C MET A 1 13.59 -32.04 9.41
N THR A 2 12.70 -32.79 8.77
CA THR A 2 12.47 -32.70 7.32
C THR A 2 11.91 -31.31 7.04
N ASN A 3 12.65 -30.51 6.28
CA ASN A 3 12.30 -29.11 6.03
C ASN A 3 11.08 -29.06 5.08
N ILE A 4 9.93 -28.55 5.55
CA ILE A 4 8.72 -28.35 4.73
C ILE A 4 9.01 -27.54 3.46
N GLU A 5 9.98 -26.63 3.50
CA GLU A 5 10.42 -25.90 2.31
C GLU A 5 10.93 -26.83 1.20
N ASN A 6 11.63 -27.93 1.56
CA ASN A 6 12.09 -28.91 0.58
C ASN A 6 10.91 -29.63 -0.09
N GLU A 7 9.84 -29.89 0.64
CA GLU A 7 8.62 -30.49 0.05
C GLU A 7 7.97 -29.50 -0.93
N LEU A 8 7.82 -28.24 -0.54
CA LEU A 8 7.19 -27.17 -1.35
C LEU A 8 7.95 -26.84 -2.65
N VAL A 9 9.26 -27.09 -2.68
CA VAL A 9 10.07 -26.96 -3.90
C VAL A 9 9.81 -28.13 -4.88
N ASN A 10 9.54 -29.33 -4.35
CA ASN A 10 9.47 -30.55 -5.16
C ASN A 10 8.04 -30.95 -5.55
N ARG A 11 7.03 -30.58 -4.75
CA ARG A 11 5.62 -30.91 -4.99
C ARG A 11 4.69 -29.86 -4.39
N ILE A 12 3.44 -29.89 -4.84
CA ILE A 12 2.36 -29.11 -4.25
C ILE A 12 1.88 -29.83 -2.98
N LEU A 13 1.82 -29.12 -1.86
CA LEU A 13 1.26 -29.64 -0.61
C LEU A 13 -0.23 -29.38 -0.53
N VAL A 14 -0.95 -30.28 0.15
CA VAL A 14 -2.40 -30.20 0.34
C VAL A 14 -2.72 -29.83 1.79
N MET A 15 -3.43 -28.72 2.00
CA MET A 15 -4.06 -28.39 3.29
C MET A 15 -5.41 -29.10 3.42
N ASP A 16 -5.90 -29.24 4.65
CA ASP A 16 -7.21 -29.79 4.93
C ASP A 16 -8.36 -28.85 4.51
N GLY A 17 -9.57 -29.21 4.93
CA GLY A 17 -10.79 -28.46 4.68
C GLY A 17 -11.37 -27.87 5.97
N ALA A 18 -12.61 -27.38 5.90
CA ALA A 18 -13.22 -26.72 7.05
C ALA A 18 -13.52 -27.62 8.26
N MET A 19 -12.87 -27.31 9.39
CA MET A 19 -13.19 -27.86 10.70
C MET A 19 -14.63 -27.53 11.14
N GLY A 20 -15.04 -26.26 11.02
CA GLY A 20 -16.34 -25.78 11.50
C GLY A 20 -17.54 -26.49 10.86
N THR A 21 -17.56 -26.61 9.52
CA THR A 21 -18.64 -27.31 8.82
C THR A 21 -18.65 -28.81 9.08
N MET A 22 -17.48 -29.42 9.35
CA MET A 22 -17.40 -30.82 9.75
C MET A 22 -17.97 -31.04 11.15
N ILE A 23 -17.70 -30.14 12.11
CA ILE A 23 -18.30 -30.19 13.46
C ILE A 23 -19.83 -30.10 13.38
N GLN A 24 -20.38 -29.22 12.52
CA GLN A 24 -21.82 -29.06 12.36
C GLN A 24 -22.55 -30.36 11.95
N GLN A 25 -21.89 -31.28 11.23
CA GLN A 25 -22.48 -32.56 10.81
C GLN A 25 -22.76 -33.50 11.99
N TYR A 26 -22.05 -33.34 13.11
CA TYR A 26 -22.28 -34.11 14.34
C TYR A 26 -23.52 -33.67 15.12
N LYS A 27 -24.13 -32.51 14.73
CA LYS A 27 -25.35 -31.97 15.36
C LYS A 27 -25.26 -31.88 16.88
N LEU A 28 -24.12 -31.37 17.35
CA LEU A 28 -23.82 -31.25 18.78
C LEU A 28 -24.77 -30.27 19.47
N GLU A 29 -25.12 -30.61 20.72
CA GLU A 29 -25.98 -29.79 21.58
C GLU A 29 -25.17 -29.14 22.70
N GLU A 30 -25.77 -28.18 23.41
CA GLU A 30 -25.12 -27.43 24.51
C GLU A 30 -24.41 -28.35 25.52
N SER A 31 -24.98 -29.51 25.83
CA SER A 31 -24.38 -30.50 26.74
C SER A 31 -23.06 -31.06 26.22
N ASP A 32 -22.88 -31.19 24.90
CA ASP A 32 -21.64 -31.66 24.29
C ASP A 32 -20.54 -30.61 24.42
N TYR A 33 -20.87 -29.33 24.21
CA TYR A 33 -19.91 -28.22 24.38
C TYR A 33 -19.48 -28.06 25.83
N ARG A 34 -20.40 -28.25 26.78
CA ARG A 34 -20.11 -28.18 28.22
C ARG A 34 -19.26 -29.34 28.72
N GLY A 35 -19.53 -30.54 28.21
CA GLY A 35 -18.98 -31.77 28.78
C GLY A 35 -19.23 -31.85 30.29
N ASP A 36 -18.38 -32.60 30.99
CA ASP A 36 -18.46 -32.69 32.46
C ASP A 36 -17.88 -31.44 33.16
N ARG A 37 -16.87 -30.81 32.56
CA ARG A 37 -16.10 -29.71 33.17
C ARG A 37 -16.89 -28.40 33.28
N PHE A 38 -17.75 -28.09 32.30
CA PHE A 38 -18.48 -26.81 32.23
C PHE A 38 -19.99 -26.99 32.36
N LYS A 39 -20.43 -28.09 32.95
CA LYS A 39 -21.85 -28.42 33.12
C LYS A 39 -22.66 -27.27 33.73
N ASP A 40 -22.14 -26.66 34.78
CA ASP A 40 -22.80 -25.59 35.54
C ASP A 40 -22.29 -24.18 35.15
N PHE A 41 -21.67 -24.02 33.98
CA PHE A 41 -21.16 -22.72 33.51
C PHE A 41 -22.31 -21.71 33.31
N HIS A 42 -22.09 -20.44 33.66
CA HIS A 42 -23.16 -19.45 33.84
C HIS A 42 -23.78 -18.91 32.55
N LYS A 43 -23.23 -19.27 31.39
CA LYS A 43 -23.65 -18.81 30.06
C LYS A 43 -23.73 -19.98 29.09
N ASP A 44 -24.53 -19.85 28.05
CA ASP A 44 -24.53 -20.78 26.92
C ASP A 44 -23.22 -20.69 26.14
N ILE A 45 -22.66 -21.85 25.78
CA ILE A 45 -21.34 -21.95 25.13
C ILE A 45 -21.37 -22.77 23.83
N LYS A 46 -22.54 -23.24 23.40
CA LYS A 46 -22.75 -23.81 22.06
C LYS A 46 -22.30 -22.82 20.99
N GLY A 47 -21.55 -23.34 20.02
CA GLY A 47 -20.94 -22.55 18.94
C GLY A 47 -19.48 -22.19 19.20
N ASN A 48 -18.98 -22.34 20.44
CA ASN A 48 -17.55 -22.26 20.73
C ASN A 48 -16.86 -23.56 20.28
N ASN A 49 -16.57 -23.66 18.98
CA ASN A 49 -15.98 -24.86 18.39
C ASN A 49 -14.59 -25.18 18.95
N ASP A 50 -13.79 -24.16 19.27
CA ASP A 50 -12.45 -24.30 19.84
C ASP A 50 -12.48 -25.07 21.17
N LEU A 51 -13.53 -24.88 21.98
CA LEU A 51 -13.74 -25.59 23.25
C LEU A 51 -13.86 -27.11 23.11
N LEU A 52 -14.29 -27.60 21.94
CA LEU A 52 -14.45 -29.04 21.69
C LEU A 52 -13.12 -29.78 21.72
N SER A 53 -11.99 -29.08 21.59
CA SER A 53 -10.66 -29.66 21.83
C SER A 53 -10.48 -30.14 23.28
N LEU A 54 -11.24 -29.61 24.25
CA LEU A 54 -11.26 -30.07 25.64
C LEU A 54 -12.44 -30.99 25.95
N THR A 55 -13.62 -30.70 25.41
CA THR A 55 -14.86 -31.40 25.81
C THR A 55 -15.24 -32.57 24.91
N ARG A 56 -14.87 -32.51 23.62
CA ARG A 56 -15.07 -33.58 22.62
C ARG A 56 -13.80 -33.83 21.77
N PRO A 57 -12.65 -34.11 22.41
CA PRO A 57 -11.39 -34.35 21.68
C PRO A 57 -11.49 -35.53 20.71
N ASP A 58 -12.39 -36.49 20.99
CA ASP A 58 -12.70 -37.63 20.13
C ASP A 58 -13.20 -37.21 18.74
N ILE A 59 -14.05 -36.18 18.67
CA ILE A 59 -14.59 -35.66 17.41
C ILE A 59 -13.50 -34.90 16.64
N ILE A 60 -12.76 -34.03 17.32
CA ILE A 60 -11.70 -33.23 16.69
C ILE A 60 -10.62 -34.14 16.10
N GLU A 61 -10.18 -35.16 16.84
CA GLU A 61 -9.22 -36.16 16.34
C GLU A 61 -9.78 -36.92 15.12
N ALA A 62 -11.07 -37.28 15.14
CA ALA A 62 -11.70 -37.99 14.03
C ALA A 62 -11.73 -37.14 12.74
N ILE A 63 -12.06 -35.85 12.84
CA ILE A 63 -12.07 -34.93 11.69
C ILE A 63 -10.67 -34.79 11.09
N HIS A 64 -9.63 -34.58 11.90
CA HIS A 64 -8.25 -34.54 11.40
C HIS A 64 -7.87 -35.84 10.69
N CYS A 65 -8.22 -36.99 11.27
CA CYS A 65 -7.95 -38.29 10.65
C CYS A 65 -8.64 -38.42 9.29
N ASP A 66 -9.86 -37.90 9.13
CA ASP A 66 -10.60 -38.00 7.87
C ASP A 66 -9.97 -37.13 6.77
N TYR A 67 -9.48 -35.93 7.08
CA TYR A 67 -8.70 -35.13 6.12
C TYR A 67 -7.34 -35.74 5.77
N LEU A 68 -6.64 -36.31 6.77
CA LEU A 68 -5.38 -37.03 6.53
C LEU A 68 -5.59 -38.26 5.63
N LYS A 69 -6.67 -39.02 5.81
CA LYS A 69 -7.06 -40.13 4.91
C LYS A 69 -7.40 -39.64 3.50
N ALA A 70 -8.02 -38.47 3.39
CA ALA A 70 -8.34 -37.86 2.09
C ALA A 70 -7.09 -37.42 1.32
N GLY A 71 -5.97 -37.19 2.01
CA GLY A 71 -4.68 -36.87 1.39
C GLY A 71 -4.12 -35.52 1.78
N ALA A 72 -4.63 -34.87 2.83
CA ALA A 72 -4.01 -33.67 3.39
C ALA A 72 -2.57 -33.97 3.85
N ASP A 73 -1.65 -33.07 3.51
CA ASP A 73 -0.27 -33.03 4.00
C ASP A 73 -0.13 -32.12 5.22
N ILE A 74 -0.94 -31.07 5.29
CA ILE A 74 -0.99 -30.08 6.38
C ILE A 74 -2.41 -30.11 6.95
N ILE A 75 -2.55 -30.20 8.28
CA ILE A 75 -3.82 -30.04 8.98
C ILE A 75 -3.77 -28.84 9.91
N GLU A 76 -4.86 -28.09 9.97
CA GLU A 76 -5.00 -26.94 10.87
C GLU A 76 -5.42 -27.39 12.28
N THR A 77 -4.98 -26.71 13.33
CA THR A 77 -5.50 -26.90 14.68
C THR A 77 -6.91 -26.29 14.80
N ASN A 78 -7.76 -26.86 15.67
CA ASN A 78 -9.07 -26.30 16.00
C ASN A 78 -8.94 -25.12 16.99
N THR A 79 -8.34 -24.02 16.51
CA THR A 79 -7.93 -22.87 17.34
C THR A 79 -8.20 -21.51 16.69
N PHE A 80 -9.09 -21.46 15.70
CA PHE A 80 -9.40 -20.23 14.96
C PHE A 80 -9.76 -19.05 15.87
N ASN A 81 -10.55 -19.28 16.93
CA ASN A 81 -10.99 -18.28 17.90
C ASN A 81 -10.40 -18.48 19.31
N ALA A 82 -9.40 -19.36 19.47
CA ALA A 82 -8.76 -19.64 20.75
C ALA A 82 -7.82 -18.50 21.21
N ASN A 83 -8.33 -17.29 21.35
CA ASN A 83 -7.63 -16.11 21.85
C ASN A 83 -8.50 -15.35 22.86
N ALA A 84 -7.89 -14.55 23.73
CA ALA A 84 -8.60 -13.89 24.83
C ALA A 84 -9.72 -12.94 24.37
N ILE A 85 -9.57 -12.32 23.20
CA ILE A 85 -10.56 -11.37 22.66
C ILE A 85 -11.83 -12.11 22.20
N SER A 86 -11.68 -13.17 21.41
CA SER A 86 -12.81 -14.00 20.97
C SER A 86 -13.43 -14.77 22.15
N MET A 87 -12.62 -15.33 23.05
CA MET A 87 -13.11 -16.13 24.19
C MET A 87 -13.84 -15.29 25.24
N ALA A 88 -13.70 -13.96 25.21
CA ALA A 88 -14.49 -13.04 26.03
C ALA A 88 -15.99 -13.10 25.71
N ASP A 89 -16.38 -13.45 24.48
CA ASP A 89 -17.80 -13.65 24.14
C ASP A 89 -18.41 -14.84 24.89
N TYR A 90 -17.59 -15.72 25.46
CA TYR A 90 -18.00 -16.89 26.24
C TYR A 90 -17.55 -16.82 27.72
N ASP A 91 -16.95 -15.72 28.19
CA ASP A 91 -16.34 -15.59 29.53
C ASP A 91 -15.30 -16.71 29.84
N MET A 92 -14.50 -17.10 28.85
CA MET A 92 -13.58 -18.24 28.91
C MET A 92 -12.12 -17.88 28.60
N GLN A 93 -11.73 -16.63 28.82
CA GLN A 93 -10.38 -16.12 28.52
C GLN A 93 -9.26 -16.93 29.23
N ASP A 94 -9.50 -17.40 30.45
CA ASP A 94 -8.52 -18.16 31.23
C ASP A 94 -8.13 -19.52 30.61
N LEU A 95 -8.88 -19.98 29.59
CA LEU A 95 -8.64 -21.27 28.92
C LEU A 95 -7.76 -21.13 27.67
N VAL A 96 -7.40 -19.92 27.24
CA VAL A 96 -6.75 -19.67 25.95
C VAL A 96 -5.50 -20.52 25.76
N TYR A 97 -4.54 -20.48 26.70
CA TYR A 97 -3.34 -21.32 26.61
C TYR A 97 -3.68 -22.82 26.54
N GLU A 98 -4.58 -23.30 27.40
CA GLU A 98 -4.94 -24.72 27.50
C GLU A 98 -5.61 -25.23 26.21
N LEU A 99 -6.52 -24.44 25.62
CA LEU A 99 -7.21 -24.75 24.38
C LEU A 99 -6.23 -24.95 23.23
N ASN A 100 -5.32 -24.00 23.06
CA ASN A 100 -4.30 -24.05 22.02
C ASN A 100 -3.36 -25.24 22.20
N PHE A 101 -2.88 -25.45 23.42
CA PHE A 101 -2.01 -26.57 23.74
C PHE A 101 -2.70 -27.91 23.43
N GLN A 102 -3.92 -28.13 23.93
CA GLN A 102 -4.62 -29.40 23.72
C GLN A 102 -5.02 -29.61 22.26
N SER A 103 -5.46 -28.56 21.56
CA SER A 103 -5.77 -28.69 20.14
C SER A 103 -4.54 -29.05 19.30
N ALA A 104 -3.37 -28.45 19.59
CA ALA A 104 -2.13 -28.78 18.92
C ALA A 104 -1.69 -30.22 19.22
N VAL A 105 -1.83 -30.69 20.46
CA VAL A 105 -1.53 -32.08 20.84
C VAL A 105 -2.42 -33.08 20.09
N ILE A 106 -3.72 -32.80 19.96
CA ILE A 106 -4.67 -33.66 19.24
C ILE A 106 -4.30 -33.74 17.75
N ALA A 107 -4.08 -32.59 17.10
CA ALA A 107 -3.67 -32.53 15.71
C ALA A 107 -2.31 -33.23 15.51
N LYS A 108 -1.35 -33.04 16.42
CA LYS A 108 -0.03 -33.68 16.34
C LYS A 108 -0.11 -35.18 16.47
N LYS A 109 -0.94 -35.69 17.37
CA LYS A 109 -1.22 -37.12 17.51
C LYS A 109 -1.77 -37.71 16.21
N ALA A 110 -2.74 -37.04 15.58
CA ALA A 110 -3.30 -37.46 14.30
C ALA A 110 -2.23 -37.41 13.19
N ALA A 111 -1.49 -36.32 13.04
CA ALA A 111 -0.44 -36.16 12.04
C ALA A 111 0.65 -37.25 12.18
N LEU A 112 1.09 -37.57 13.40
CA LEU A 112 2.07 -38.61 13.66
C LEU A 112 1.55 -40.01 13.29
N ALA A 113 0.27 -40.30 13.53
CA ALA A 113 -0.34 -41.59 13.18
C ALA A 113 -0.39 -41.82 11.65
N TYR A 114 -0.42 -40.76 10.84
CA TYR A 114 -0.45 -40.82 9.38
C TYR A 114 0.89 -40.46 8.71
N SER A 115 1.89 -40.03 9.48
CA SER A 115 3.25 -39.77 8.99
C SER A 115 3.99 -41.09 8.81
N THR A 116 3.79 -41.73 7.65
CA THR A 116 4.48 -42.97 7.26
C THR A 116 5.63 -42.67 6.29
N GLU A 117 5.42 -42.88 5.00
CA GLU A 117 6.40 -42.55 3.95
C GLU A 117 6.43 -41.05 3.61
N VAL A 118 5.33 -40.34 3.91
CA VAL A 118 5.17 -38.91 3.68
C VAL A 118 4.90 -38.22 5.01
N ASN A 119 5.66 -37.17 5.31
CA ASN A 119 5.47 -36.40 6.53
C ASN A 119 4.13 -35.64 6.49
N ARG A 120 3.50 -35.52 7.67
CA ARG A 120 2.31 -34.68 7.89
C ARG A 120 2.68 -33.57 8.86
N PHE A 121 2.17 -32.38 8.59
CA PHE A 121 2.49 -31.17 9.34
C PHE A 121 1.24 -30.62 10.02
N VAL A 122 1.43 -30.04 11.21
CA VAL A 122 0.37 -29.35 11.96
C VAL A 122 0.57 -27.84 11.83
N ALA A 123 -0.41 -27.16 11.27
CA ALA A 123 -0.49 -25.70 11.27
C ALA A 123 -1.30 -25.22 12.48
N GLY A 124 -0.63 -24.52 13.39
CA GLY A 124 -1.28 -23.80 14.48
C GLY A 124 -2.07 -22.63 13.93
N ALA A 125 -3.38 -22.80 13.79
CA ALA A 125 -4.29 -21.81 13.22
C ALA A 125 -4.53 -20.65 14.19
N VAL A 126 -4.32 -19.43 13.71
CA VAL A 126 -4.47 -18.17 14.41
C VAL A 126 -5.42 -17.30 13.59
N GLY A 127 -6.68 -17.23 14.00
CA GLY A 127 -7.69 -16.42 13.32
C GLY A 127 -7.58 -14.92 13.64
N PRO A 128 -8.39 -14.08 12.98
CA PRO A 128 -8.25 -12.61 13.00
C PRO A 128 -8.89 -11.93 14.24
N THR A 129 -9.43 -12.70 15.20
CA THR A 129 -10.35 -12.26 16.26
C THR A 129 -11.71 -11.74 15.74
N ASN A 130 -12.61 -11.34 16.64
CA ASN A 130 -13.87 -10.67 16.32
C ASN A 130 -13.78 -9.12 16.38
N ARG A 131 -12.58 -8.55 16.54
CA ARG A 131 -12.35 -7.09 16.61
C ARG A 131 -11.36 -6.63 15.54
N THR A 132 -11.43 -5.35 15.18
CA THR A 132 -10.54 -4.68 14.23
C THR A 132 -9.77 -3.58 14.93
N ALA A 133 -8.47 -3.48 14.65
CA ALA A 133 -7.63 -2.38 15.10
C ALA A 133 -7.52 -1.25 14.07
N SER A 134 -7.80 -1.50 12.79
CA SER A 134 -7.71 -0.47 11.75
C SER A 134 -9.01 0.33 11.58
N MET A 135 -10.16 -0.22 11.97
CA MET A 135 -11.48 0.41 11.74
C MET A 135 -12.23 0.68 13.04
N SER A 136 -13.08 1.71 13.04
CA SER A 136 -13.99 1.97 14.15
C SER A 136 -15.26 1.11 14.03
N PRO A 137 -15.71 0.46 15.12
CA PRO A 137 -17.04 -0.13 15.17
C PRO A 137 -18.15 0.89 15.48
N ASP A 138 -17.81 2.13 15.85
CA ASP A 138 -18.78 3.21 16.07
C ASP A 138 -18.80 4.15 14.86
N VAL A 139 -19.94 4.16 14.16
CA VAL A 139 -20.15 4.99 12.97
C VAL A 139 -20.09 6.50 13.29
N ASN A 140 -20.34 6.90 14.54
CA ASN A 140 -20.32 8.31 14.94
C ASN A 140 -18.94 8.78 15.42
N ASP A 141 -18.03 7.85 15.73
CA ASP A 141 -16.65 8.15 16.10
C ASP A 141 -15.68 7.35 15.22
N PRO A 142 -15.32 7.87 14.03
CA PRO A 142 -14.40 7.18 13.13
C PRO A 142 -13.00 6.96 13.70
N GLY A 143 -12.63 7.70 14.76
CA GLY A 143 -11.33 7.58 15.44
C GLY A 143 -11.30 6.52 16.56
N TYR A 144 -12.46 6.05 17.01
CA TYR A 144 -12.57 5.04 18.07
C TYR A 144 -12.03 3.67 17.62
N ARG A 145 -11.43 2.92 18.54
CA ARG A 145 -10.99 1.54 18.35
C ARG A 145 -11.42 0.71 19.55
N ALA A 146 -12.09 -0.42 19.31
CA ALA A 146 -12.53 -1.31 20.39
C ALA A 146 -11.40 -2.22 20.92
N VAL A 147 -10.29 -2.29 20.21
CA VAL A 147 -9.09 -3.04 20.59
C VAL A 147 -7.86 -2.26 20.14
N THR A 148 -6.78 -2.34 20.90
CA THR A 148 -5.49 -1.74 20.55
C THR A 148 -4.54 -2.79 19.96
N PHE A 149 -3.46 -2.32 19.33
CA PHE A 149 -2.39 -3.20 18.85
C PHE A 149 -1.78 -4.03 19.99
N ASP A 150 -1.61 -3.44 21.19
CA ASP A 150 -1.01 -4.13 22.33
C ASP A 150 -1.94 -5.19 22.94
N ASP A 151 -3.26 -4.94 22.95
CA ASP A 151 -4.25 -5.95 23.34
C ASP A 151 -4.19 -7.17 22.42
N LEU A 152 -4.10 -6.94 21.10
CA LEU A 152 -3.94 -7.99 20.09
C LEU A 152 -2.62 -8.74 20.26
N VAL A 153 -1.51 -8.02 20.45
CA VAL A 153 -0.19 -8.66 20.69
C VAL A 153 -0.25 -9.58 21.91
N THR A 154 -0.88 -9.13 23.00
CA THR A 154 -1.03 -9.91 24.22
C THR A 154 -1.85 -11.18 23.97
N ALA A 155 -3.02 -11.04 23.33
CA ALA A 155 -3.91 -12.17 23.04
C ALA A 155 -3.25 -13.19 22.09
N TYR A 156 -2.58 -12.72 21.05
CA TYR A 156 -1.88 -13.58 20.10
C TYR A 156 -0.64 -14.24 20.69
N TYR A 157 0.09 -13.56 21.58
CA TYR A 157 1.26 -14.16 22.23
C TYR A 157 0.87 -15.37 23.07
N GLU A 158 -0.20 -15.27 23.86
CA GLU A 158 -0.71 -16.40 24.67
C GLU A 158 -1.15 -17.57 23.78
N GLN A 159 -1.92 -17.28 22.73
CA GLN A 159 -2.38 -18.26 21.75
C GLN A 159 -1.19 -19.00 21.11
N VAL A 160 -0.24 -18.26 20.54
CA VAL A 160 0.93 -18.81 19.86
C VAL A 160 1.83 -19.59 20.82
N SER A 161 1.98 -19.12 22.07
CA SER A 161 2.74 -19.88 23.07
C SER A 161 2.13 -21.26 23.32
N GLY A 162 0.80 -21.34 23.48
CA GLY A 162 0.10 -22.62 23.65
C GLY A 162 0.25 -23.56 22.44
N LEU A 163 0.14 -23.02 21.22
CA LEU A 163 0.32 -23.77 19.97
C LEU A 163 1.74 -24.36 19.84
N ILE A 164 2.77 -23.56 20.13
CA ILE A 164 4.17 -23.99 20.09
C ILE A 164 4.40 -25.10 21.12
N ASP A 165 3.97 -24.89 22.36
CA ASP A 165 4.18 -25.85 23.45
C ASP A 165 3.41 -27.16 23.23
N GLY A 166 2.26 -27.09 22.55
CA GLY A 166 1.46 -28.25 22.14
C GLY A 166 2.04 -29.01 20.92
N GLY A 167 3.08 -28.49 20.28
CA GLY A 167 3.82 -29.19 19.23
C GLY A 167 3.39 -28.89 17.80
N ALA A 168 2.82 -27.71 17.53
CA ALA A 168 2.58 -27.23 16.17
C ALA A 168 3.90 -27.17 15.36
N ASP A 169 3.84 -27.48 14.06
CA ASP A 169 4.99 -27.44 13.16
C ASP A 169 5.13 -26.09 12.44
N ILE A 170 4.01 -25.37 12.30
CA ILE A 170 3.87 -24.12 11.54
C ILE A 170 2.92 -23.21 12.33
N ILE A 171 3.12 -21.90 12.30
CA ILE A 171 2.10 -20.93 12.74
C ILE A 171 1.38 -20.38 11.52
N LEU A 172 0.07 -20.53 11.45
CA LEU A 172 -0.78 -20.06 10.35
C LEU A 172 -1.66 -18.91 10.83
N ILE A 173 -1.35 -17.69 10.38
CA ILE A 173 -2.20 -16.51 10.60
C ILE A 173 -3.15 -16.41 9.41
N GLU A 174 -4.42 -16.73 9.59
CA GLU A 174 -5.35 -16.92 8.48
C GLU A 174 -6.60 -16.06 8.56
N THR A 175 -7.33 -16.00 7.43
CA THR A 175 -8.55 -15.20 7.28
C THR A 175 -8.31 -13.75 7.67
N VAL A 176 -7.15 -13.21 7.30
CA VAL A 176 -6.78 -11.83 7.64
C VAL A 176 -7.69 -10.87 6.89
N PHE A 177 -8.67 -10.30 7.61
CA PHE A 177 -9.54 -9.24 7.12
C PHE A 177 -8.98 -7.84 7.43
N ASP A 178 -8.15 -7.72 8.46
CA ASP A 178 -7.50 -6.49 8.93
C ASP A 178 -5.99 -6.71 9.04
N THR A 179 -5.23 -5.97 8.22
CA THR A 179 -3.78 -6.09 8.16
C THR A 179 -3.08 -5.62 9.43
N LEU A 180 -3.66 -4.68 10.17
CA LEU A 180 -3.09 -4.23 11.44
C LEU A 180 -3.18 -5.34 12.50
N ASN A 181 -4.27 -6.11 12.51
CA ASN A 181 -4.38 -7.32 13.33
C ASN A 181 -3.31 -8.35 12.96
N CYS A 182 -3.10 -8.58 11.65
CA CYS A 182 -2.06 -9.49 11.18
C CYS A 182 -0.66 -9.03 11.58
N LYS A 183 -0.35 -7.73 11.49
CA LYS A 183 0.92 -7.17 11.99
C LYS A 183 1.08 -7.39 13.49
N ALA A 184 0.00 -7.27 14.29
CA ALA A 184 0.03 -7.58 15.72
C ALA A 184 0.29 -9.07 15.98
N ALA A 185 -0.35 -9.97 15.23
CA ALA A 185 -0.12 -11.42 15.31
C ALA A 185 1.32 -11.80 14.93
N LEU A 186 1.87 -11.21 13.86
CA LEU A 186 3.26 -11.40 13.44
C LEU A 186 4.23 -10.88 14.51
N PHE A 187 3.97 -9.70 15.08
CA PHE A 187 4.78 -9.14 16.16
C PHE A 187 4.78 -10.05 17.41
N ALA A 188 3.61 -10.55 17.79
CA ALA A 188 3.45 -11.47 18.91
C ALA A 188 4.18 -12.81 18.66
N THR A 189 4.07 -13.35 17.45
CA THR A 189 4.72 -14.60 17.02
C THR A 189 6.25 -14.47 17.09
N GLU A 190 6.82 -13.40 16.52
CA GLU A 190 8.26 -13.13 16.59
C GLU A 190 8.74 -12.94 18.03
N SER A 191 7.95 -12.27 18.88
CA SER A 191 8.27 -12.12 20.31
C SER A 191 8.30 -13.47 21.03
N CYS A 192 7.32 -14.33 20.76
CA CYS A 192 7.26 -15.67 21.34
C CYS A 192 8.44 -16.55 20.87
N PHE A 193 8.86 -16.42 19.62
CA PHE A 193 10.06 -17.08 19.08
C PHE A 193 11.34 -16.60 19.76
N GLU A 194 11.50 -15.29 19.95
CA GLU A 194 12.62 -14.69 20.67
C GLU A 194 12.69 -15.22 22.12
N ASP A 195 11.58 -15.19 22.84
CA ASP A 195 11.50 -15.61 24.25
C ASP A 195 11.74 -17.12 24.44
N LYS A 196 11.25 -17.95 23.52
CA LYS A 196 11.43 -19.41 23.55
C LYS A 196 12.76 -19.88 22.92
N GLY A 197 13.49 -19.00 22.25
CA GLY A 197 14.75 -19.34 21.56
C GLY A 197 14.57 -20.34 20.41
N LEU A 198 13.42 -20.33 19.73
CA LEU A 198 13.09 -21.20 18.59
C LEU A 198 12.38 -20.41 17.49
N ARG A 199 12.33 -20.95 16.27
CA ARG A 199 11.55 -20.35 15.17
C ARG A 199 10.85 -21.44 14.38
N LEU A 200 9.53 -21.33 14.25
CA LEU A 200 8.73 -22.15 13.34
C LEU A 200 8.48 -21.39 12.02
N PRO A 201 8.23 -22.09 10.90
CA PRO A 201 7.72 -21.45 9.70
C PRO A 201 6.40 -20.72 9.97
N ILE A 202 6.21 -19.55 9.34
CA ILE A 202 4.99 -18.75 9.45
C ILE A 202 4.28 -18.76 8.09
N MET A 203 3.00 -19.11 8.09
CA MET A 203 2.10 -18.94 6.95
C MET A 203 1.15 -17.77 7.22
N VAL A 204 0.87 -16.96 6.20
CA VAL A 204 -0.15 -15.91 6.29
C VAL A 204 -1.17 -16.10 5.16
N SER A 205 -2.45 -16.03 5.48
CA SER A 205 -3.52 -16.05 4.48
C SER A 205 -4.48 -14.88 4.67
N GLY A 206 -4.58 -14.05 3.63
CA GLY A 206 -5.51 -12.94 3.56
C GLY A 206 -6.92 -13.37 3.14
N THR A 207 -7.90 -12.53 3.40
CA THR A 207 -9.24 -12.70 2.84
C THR A 207 -9.66 -11.45 2.06
N ILE A 208 -10.14 -11.66 0.84
CA ILE A 208 -10.62 -10.60 -0.04
C ILE A 208 -12.15 -10.67 -0.01
N THR A 209 -12.79 -9.59 0.41
CA THR A 209 -14.21 -9.63 0.81
C THR A 209 -15.18 -9.60 -0.36
N ASP A 210 -14.78 -9.05 -1.50
CA ASP A 210 -15.62 -8.91 -2.68
C ASP A 210 -14.77 -8.76 -3.97
N ALA A 211 -15.47 -8.60 -5.09
CA ALA A 211 -14.87 -8.42 -6.41
C ALA A 211 -14.03 -7.13 -6.57
N SER A 212 -14.01 -6.22 -5.57
CA SER A 212 -13.12 -5.05 -5.60
C SER A 212 -11.65 -5.42 -5.40
N GLY A 213 -11.36 -6.64 -4.94
CA GLY A 213 -10.00 -7.10 -4.72
C GLY A 213 -9.33 -6.54 -3.47
N ARG A 214 -10.13 -6.14 -2.48
CA ARG A 214 -9.66 -5.54 -1.23
C ARG A 214 -9.99 -6.41 -0.01
N THR A 215 -9.16 -6.30 1.01
CA THR A 215 -9.48 -6.78 2.36
C THR A 215 -10.64 -5.99 2.95
N LEU A 216 -11.23 -6.46 4.06
CA LEU A 216 -12.25 -5.68 4.78
C LEU A 216 -11.71 -4.32 5.24
N SER A 217 -10.42 -4.26 5.61
CA SER A 217 -9.72 -3.02 5.97
C SER A 217 -9.35 -2.13 4.76
N GLY A 218 -9.74 -2.51 3.55
CA GLY A 218 -9.64 -1.71 2.33
C GLY A 218 -8.33 -1.86 1.55
N GLN A 219 -7.42 -2.76 1.96
CA GLN A 219 -6.11 -2.93 1.29
C GLN A 219 -6.21 -3.77 0.03
N THR A 220 -5.51 -3.36 -1.03
CA THR A 220 -5.30 -4.21 -2.21
C THR A 220 -4.35 -5.37 -1.89
N VAL A 221 -4.37 -6.42 -2.73
CA VAL A 221 -3.50 -7.61 -2.58
C VAL A 221 -2.00 -7.24 -2.51
N GLU A 222 -1.52 -6.36 -3.41
CA GLU A 222 -0.12 -5.91 -3.37
C GLU A 222 0.18 -5.05 -2.13
N ALA A 223 -0.74 -4.20 -1.70
CA ALA A 223 -0.58 -3.40 -0.49
C ALA A 223 -0.49 -4.28 0.76
N PHE A 224 -1.34 -5.32 0.84
CA PHE A 224 -1.29 -6.32 1.89
C PHE A 224 0.06 -7.05 1.91
N LEU A 225 0.50 -7.58 0.76
CA LEU A 225 1.81 -8.23 0.61
C LEU A 225 2.95 -7.33 1.10
N ASN A 226 2.99 -6.07 0.66
CA ASN A 226 4.03 -5.11 1.06
C ASN A 226 4.03 -4.84 2.58
N SER A 227 2.86 -4.85 3.21
CA SER A 227 2.70 -4.58 4.64
C SER A 227 3.28 -5.68 5.53
N ILE A 228 3.24 -6.94 5.08
CA ILE A 228 3.64 -8.11 5.89
C ILE A 228 4.95 -8.77 5.45
N SER A 229 5.51 -8.38 4.30
CA SER A 229 6.74 -8.98 3.74
C SER A 229 8.02 -8.73 4.56
N HIS A 230 7.93 -7.96 5.65
CA HIS A 230 9.04 -7.71 6.57
C HIS A 230 9.41 -8.95 7.40
N ILE A 231 8.51 -9.94 7.50
CA ILE A 231 8.74 -11.22 8.16
C ILE A 231 9.16 -12.27 7.13
N ASN A 232 10.05 -13.18 7.54
CA ASN A 232 10.41 -14.35 6.74
C ASN A 232 9.27 -15.37 6.77
N LEU A 233 8.32 -15.23 5.83
CA LEU A 233 7.18 -16.13 5.67
C LEU A 233 7.55 -17.39 4.89
N LEU A 234 6.97 -18.52 5.29
CA LEU A 234 6.94 -19.73 4.48
C LEU A 234 6.05 -19.51 3.26
N SER A 235 4.79 -19.12 3.49
CA SER A 235 3.84 -18.83 2.43
C SER A 235 2.98 -17.62 2.72
N ILE A 236 2.51 -17.01 1.64
CA ILE A 236 1.41 -16.04 1.63
C ILE A 236 0.29 -16.57 0.73
N GLY A 237 -0.96 -16.41 1.13
CA GLY A 237 -2.07 -16.91 0.34
C GLY A 237 -3.38 -16.17 0.56
N LEU A 238 -4.43 -16.75 -0.01
CA LEU A 238 -5.80 -16.30 0.20
C LEU A 238 -6.71 -17.47 0.57
N ASN A 239 -7.66 -17.18 1.45
CA ASN A 239 -8.69 -18.12 1.89
C ASN A 239 -10.00 -17.43 2.24
N CYS A 240 -11.06 -18.24 2.27
CA CYS A 240 -12.42 -17.81 2.59
C CYS A 240 -12.95 -16.70 1.66
N ALA A 241 -14.13 -16.16 2.00
CA ALA A 241 -14.93 -15.13 1.33
C ALA A 241 -15.32 -15.40 -0.13
N LEU A 242 -14.36 -15.78 -0.98
CA LEU A 242 -14.52 -16.04 -2.40
C LEU A 242 -14.50 -17.54 -2.70
N GLY A 243 -15.23 -17.92 -3.75
CA GLY A 243 -15.08 -19.22 -4.38
C GLY A 243 -13.78 -19.31 -5.17
N ALA A 244 -13.45 -20.50 -5.66
CA ALA A 244 -12.21 -20.71 -6.43
C ALA A 244 -12.19 -19.94 -7.76
N ALA A 245 -13.34 -19.70 -8.40
CA ALA A 245 -13.40 -18.90 -9.62
C ALA A 245 -12.99 -17.44 -9.36
N ASP A 246 -13.66 -16.78 -8.41
CA ASP A 246 -13.47 -15.36 -8.10
C ASP A 246 -12.10 -15.07 -7.43
N MET A 247 -11.51 -16.07 -6.78
CA MET A 247 -10.20 -15.94 -6.13
C MET A 247 -9.02 -15.93 -7.13
N ARG A 248 -9.23 -16.46 -8.35
CA ARG A 248 -8.19 -16.65 -9.36
C ARG A 248 -7.33 -15.40 -9.65
N PRO A 249 -7.88 -14.22 -9.99
CA PRO A 249 -7.07 -13.06 -10.36
C PRO A 249 -6.14 -12.60 -9.23
N TYR A 250 -6.57 -12.76 -7.98
CA TYR A 250 -5.78 -12.35 -6.81
C TYR A 250 -4.66 -13.35 -6.50
N ILE A 251 -4.87 -14.64 -6.74
CA ILE A 251 -3.84 -15.66 -6.65
C ILE A 251 -2.81 -15.50 -7.77
N GLU A 252 -3.22 -15.14 -8.98
CA GLU A 252 -2.31 -14.79 -10.07
C GLU A 252 -1.43 -13.58 -9.70
N GLU A 253 -2.02 -12.53 -9.13
CA GLU A 253 -1.28 -11.35 -8.67
C GLU A 253 -0.25 -11.70 -7.58
N LEU A 254 -0.62 -12.50 -6.58
CA LEU A 254 0.32 -13.01 -5.57
C LEU A 254 1.40 -13.89 -6.19
N ALA A 255 1.04 -14.75 -7.14
CA ALA A 255 1.99 -15.63 -7.82
C ALA A 255 3.08 -14.84 -8.56
N GLN A 256 2.78 -13.66 -9.08
CA GLN A 256 3.75 -12.82 -9.77
C GLN A 256 4.63 -12.00 -8.80
N LYS A 257 4.07 -11.56 -7.67
CA LYS A 257 4.70 -10.55 -6.80
C LYS A 257 5.31 -11.10 -5.51
N ALA A 258 4.86 -12.26 -5.02
CA ALA A 258 5.28 -12.77 -3.72
C ALA A 258 6.67 -13.44 -3.79
N PRO A 259 7.63 -13.05 -2.92
CA PRO A 259 8.92 -13.75 -2.78
C PRO A 259 8.80 -15.08 -2.02
N PHE A 260 7.61 -15.39 -1.47
CA PHE A 260 7.31 -16.58 -0.67
C PHE A 260 6.62 -17.67 -1.50
N PHE A 261 6.37 -18.84 -0.89
CA PHE A 261 5.45 -19.82 -1.48
C PHE A 261 4.01 -19.26 -1.48
N VAL A 262 3.17 -19.73 -2.39
CA VAL A 262 1.77 -19.26 -2.48
C VAL A 262 0.79 -20.35 -2.06
N SER A 263 -0.12 -20.02 -1.14
CA SER A 263 -1.22 -20.90 -0.71
C SER A 263 -2.58 -20.40 -1.24
N ALA A 264 -3.48 -21.32 -1.57
CA ALA A 264 -4.85 -21.00 -1.95
C ALA A 264 -5.81 -22.08 -1.44
N TYR A 265 -6.76 -21.68 -0.59
CA TYR A 265 -7.77 -22.61 -0.05
C TYR A 265 -9.15 -21.93 -0.01
N PRO A 266 -9.83 -21.87 -1.17
CA PRO A 266 -11.11 -21.17 -1.31
C PRO A 266 -12.27 -21.90 -0.64
N ASN A 267 -13.43 -21.24 -0.56
CA ASN A 267 -14.68 -21.89 -0.17
C ASN A 267 -15.20 -22.82 -1.27
N ALA A 268 -16.11 -23.74 -0.90
CA ALA A 268 -16.91 -24.52 -1.86
C ALA A 268 -18.06 -23.65 -2.42
N GLY A 269 -17.70 -22.56 -3.09
CA GLY A 269 -18.61 -21.54 -3.60
C GLY A 269 -19.04 -20.53 -2.54
N LEU A 270 -19.95 -19.64 -2.92
CA LEU A 270 -20.60 -18.73 -1.98
C LEU A 270 -21.72 -19.47 -1.22
N PRO A 271 -21.94 -19.16 0.08
CA PRO A 271 -23.03 -19.76 0.82
C PRO A 271 -24.39 -19.37 0.22
N ASN A 272 -25.30 -20.33 0.13
CA ASN A 272 -26.67 -20.09 -0.32
C ASN A 272 -27.50 -19.39 0.76
N GLN A 273 -28.79 -19.11 0.48
CA GLN A 273 -29.68 -18.40 1.41
C GLN A 273 -29.89 -19.12 2.76
N PHE A 274 -29.56 -20.42 2.84
CA PHE A 274 -29.62 -21.23 4.05
C PHE A 274 -28.26 -21.37 4.74
N GLY A 275 -27.20 -20.73 4.21
CA GLY A 275 -25.83 -20.83 4.72
C GLY A 275 -25.11 -22.12 4.31
N GLU A 276 -25.66 -22.88 3.35
CA GLU A 276 -25.06 -24.12 2.85
C GLU A 276 -24.19 -23.85 1.61
N TYR A 277 -23.25 -24.75 1.34
CA TYR A 277 -22.33 -24.64 0.20
C TYR A 277 -22.67 -25.69 -0.85
N ASP A 278 -23.07 -25.22 -2.04
CA ASP A 278 -23.62 -26.07 -3.10
C ASP A 278 -22.56 -26.58 -4.09
N GLU A 279 -21.35 -26.02 -4.06
CA GLU A 279 -20.30 -26.42 -4.99
C GLU A 279 -19.79 -27.84 -4.69
N THR A 280 -19.83 -28.71 -5.69
CA THR A 280 -19.43 -30.11 -5.53
C THR A 280 -17.90 -30.28 -5.57
N PRO A 281 -17.36 -31.41 -5.06
CA PRO A 281 -15.93 -31.72 -5.16
C PRO A 281 -15.35 -31.64 -6.57
N HIS A 282 -16.13 -32.01 -7.59
CA HIS A 282 -15.70 -31.98 -8.98
C HIS A 282 -15.62 -30.55 -9.54
N GLN A 283 -16.58 -29.69 -9.18
CA GLN A 283 -16.62 -28.29 -9.63
C GLN A 283 -15.46 -27.51 -9.00
N MET A 284 -15.35 -27.54 -7.67
CA MET A 284 -14.29 -26.84 -6.95
C MET A 284 -12.90 -27.30 -7.39
N CYS A 285 -12.69 -28.62 -7.53
CA CYS A 285 -11.42 -29.16 -8.02
C CYS A 285 -11.12 -28.72 -9.47
N GLY A 286 -12.14 -28.51 -10.31
CA GLY A 286 -11.98 -27.97 -11.65
C GLY A 286 -11.29 -26.60 -11.64
N PHE A 287 -11.72 -25.71 -10.75
CA PHE A 287 -11.12 -24.38 -10.57
C PHE A 287 -9.75 -24.43 -9.89
N VAL A 288 -9.58 -25.21 -8.82
CA VAL A 288 -8.27 -25.35 -8.16
C VAL A 288 -7.22 -25.95 -9.11
N LYS A 289 -7.64 -26.83 -10.02
CA LYS A 289 -6.76 -27.38 -11.06
C LYS A 289 -6.24 -26.31 -12.01
N ASP A 290 -7.02 -25.27 -12.31
CA ASP A 290 -6.55 -24.12 -13.10
C ASP A 290 -5.39 -23.42 -12.38
N PHE A 291 -5.49 -23.16 -11.08
CA PHE A 291 -4.38 -22.58 -10.29
C PHE A 291 -3.10 -23.40 -10.39
N ILE A 292 -3.23 -24.72 -10.28
CA ILE A 292 -2.14 -25.68 -10.37
C ILE A 292 -1.52 -25.67 -11.77
N GLN A 293 -2.34 -25.70 -12.82
CA GLN A 293 -1.89 -25.76 -14.21
C GLN A 293 -1.26 -24.45 -14.67
N SER A 294 -1.76 -23.31 -14.19
CA SER A 294 -1.17 -21.99 -14.41
C SER A 294 0.11 -21.76 -13.60
N GLY A 295 0.45 -22.67 -12.68
CA GLY A 295 1.67 -22.57 -11.87
C GLY A 295 1.60 -21.45 -10.84
N PHE A 296 0.42 -21.16 -10.30
CA PHE A 296 0.22 -20.07 -9.34
C PHE A 296 0.45 -20.46 -7.88
N VAL A 297 0.38 -21.75 -7.56
CA VAL A 297 0.30 -22.23 -6.16
C VAL A 297 1.39 -23.24 -5.81
N ASN A 298 1.72 -23.28 -4.53
CA ASN A 298 2.58 -24.28 -3.88
C ASN A 298 1.81 -25.10 -2.85
N ILE A 299 0.74 -24.53 -2.30
CA ILE A 299 -0.15 -25.16 -1.31
C ILE A 299 -1.59 -24.95 -1.76
N VAL A 300 -2.40 -26.01 -1.75
CA VAL A 300 -3.82 -25.95 -2.07
C VAL A 300 -4.65 -26.62 -0.98
N GLY A 301 -5.84 -26.12 -0.68
CA GLY A 301 -6.71 -26.71 0.33
C GLY A 301 -8.16 -26.30 0.16
N GLY A 302 -8.93 -26.37 1.24
CA GLY A 302 -10.31 -25.89 1.27
C GLY A 302 -10.64 -25.10 2.52
N CYS A 303 -11.55 -24.13 2.40
CA CYS A 303 -12.10 -23.41 3.55
C CYS A 303 -13.57 -23.82 3.75
N CYS A 304 -14.47 -22.87 4.00
CA CYS A 304 -15.86 -23.16 4.35
C CYS A 304 -16.59 -23.98 3.28
N GLY A 305 -17.37 -24.97 3.73
CA GLY A 305 -18.13 -25.89 2.86
C GLY A 305 -17.34 -27.09 2.35
N THR A 306 -16.02 -27.10 2.52
CA THR A 306 -15.17 -28.19 1.99
C THR A 306 -15.15 -29.40 2.91
N THR A 307 -15.14 -30.59 2.30
CA THR A 307 -15.21 -31.89 2.99
C THR A 307 -14.02 -32.78 2.63
N PRO A 308 -13.79 -33.91 3.32
CA PRO A 308 -12.76 -34.87 2.93
C PRO A 308 -12.85 -35.30 1.45
N ASP A 309 -14.05 -35.36 0.87
CA ASP A 309 -14.20 -35.66 -0.56
C ASP A 309 -13.64 -34.55 -1.46
N HIS A 310 -13.80 -33.28 -1.09
CA HIS A 310 -13.18 -32.15 -1.80
C HIS A 310 -11.66 -32.26 -1.76
N ILE A 311 -11.10 -32.45 -0.56
CA ILE A 311 -9.65 -32.55 -0.34
C ILE A 311 -9.07 -33.73 -1.11
N LYS A 312 -9.78 -34.86 -1.21
CA LYS A 312 -9.33 -36.01 -2.01
C LYS A 312 -9.17 -35.67 -3.49
N HIS A 313 -10.14 -34.96 -4.09
CA HIS A 313 -10.05 -34.55 -5.49
C HIS A 313 -8.91 -33.54 -5.71
N ILE A 314 -8.78 -32.57 -4.80
CA ILE A 314 -7.68 -31.60 -4.82
C ILE A 314 -6.33 -32.31 -4.70
N ALA A 315 -6.18 -33.27 -3.80
CA ALA A 315 -4.95 -34.03 -3.61
C ALA A 315 -4.56 -34.84 -4.85
N ASP A 316 -5.53 -35.46 -5.52
CA ASP A 316 -5.28 -36.19 -6.76
C ASP A 316 -4.91 -35.27 -7.94
N ALA A 317 -5.37 -34.02 -7.94
CA ALA A 317 -4.92 -33.00 -8.87
C ALA A 317 -3.51 -32.49 -8.53
N ALA A 318 -3.23 -32.19 -7.26
CA ALA A 318 -1.94 -31.70 -6.77
C ALA A 318 -0.79 -32.66 -7.05
N LYS A 319 -0.99 -33.97 -6.91
CA LYS A 319 0.01 -35.02 -7.26
C LYS A 319 0.50 -34.96 -8.70
N LYS A 320 -0.33 -34.43 -9.62
CA LYS A 320 -0.02 -34.32 -11.06
C LYS A 320 0.51 -32.94 -11.44
N GLY A 321 0.41 -31.97 -10.52
CA GLY A 321 0.84 -30.59 -10.72
C GLY A 321 2.33 -30.39 -10.51
N GLN A 322 2.84 -29.26 -11.00
CA GLN A 322 4.17 -28.77 -10.65
C GLN A 322 4.03 -27.57 -9.72
N PRO A 323 4.83 -27.49 -8.64
CA PRO A 323 4.78 -26.34 -7.75
C PRO A 323 5.20 -25.07 -8.48
N ARG A 324 4.57 -23.95 -8.12
CA ARG A 324 4.98 -22.61 -8.56
C ARG A 324 6.47 -22.38 -8.26
N ARG A 325 7.18 -21.80 -9.23
CA ARG A 325 8.54 -21.29 -9.01
C ARG A 325 8.46 -19.87 -8.46
N ARG A 326 9.14 -19.62 -7.35
CA ARG A 326 9.21 -18.28 -6.75
C ARG A 326 9.91 -17.32 -7.73
N PRO A 327 9.34 -16.14 -8.00
CA PRO A 327 9.96 -15.12 -8.83
C PRO A 327 11.16 -14.51 -8.10
N VAL A 328 12.12 -14.00 -8.87
CA VAL A 328 13.18 -13.15 -8.32
C VAL A 328 12.60 -11.75 -8.17
N ILE A 329 12.49 -11.27 -6.94
CA ILE A 329 11.94 -9.95 -6.64
C ILE A 329 13.09 -8.95 -6.51
N GLU A 330 13.03 -7.88 -7.30
CA GLU A 330 14.01 -6.79 -7.20
C GLU A 330 13.93 -6.10 -5.83
N PRO A 331 15.08 -5.77 -5.20
CA PRO A 331 15.12 -5.13 -3.88
C PRO A 331 14.81 -3.63 -3.99
N LEU A 332 13.55 -3.31 -4.25
CA LEU A 332 13.02 -1.96 -4.34
C LEU A 332 12.37 -1.54 -3.02
N LEU A 333 12.37 -0.23 -2.76
CA LEU A 333 11.58 0.36 -1.68
C LEU A 333 10.10 0.19 -2.02
N ARG A 334 9.41 -0.61 -1.20
CA ARG A 334 7.98 -0.88 -1.31
C ARG A 334 7.30 -0.40 -0.05
N LEU A 335 6.33 0.48 -0.21
CA LEU A 335 5.50 1.07 0.82
C LEU A 335 4.03 0.73 0.54
N SER A 336 3.18 0.95 1.53
CA SER A 336 1.74 0.82 1.35
C SER A 336 0.95 1.70 2.31
N GLY A 337 -0.15 2.25 1.80
CA GLY A 337 -1.32 2.64 2.59
C GLY A 337 -2.38 1.55 2.44
N LEU A 338 -3.56 1.93 1.93
CA LEU A 338 -4.52 0.99 1.33
C LEU A 338 -4.07 0.51 -0.05
N GLU A 339 -3.21 1.27 -0.72
CA GLU A 339 -2.65 0.94 -2.03
C GLU A 339 -1.12 0.82 -1.96
N SER A 340 -0.56 0.07 -2.89
CA SER A 340 0.88 -0.18 -2.96
C SER A 340 1.61 0.99 -3.63
N LEU A 341 2.74 1.40 -3.05
CA LEU A 341 3.66 2.37 -3.66
C LEU A 341 5.05 1.73 -3.77
N THR A 342 5.49 1.48 -5.02
CA THR A 342 6.83 0.94 -5.29
C THR A 342 7.70 2.01 -5.92
N TYR A 343 8.83 2.32 -5.30
CA TYR A 343 9.83 3.25 -5.84
C TYR A 343 10.86 2.50 -6.68
N ARG A 344 10.83 2.73 -7.99
CA ARG A 344 11.63 2.08 -9.04
C ARG A 344 12.77 2.99 -9.50
N ALA A 345 13.70 2.46 -10.28
CA ALA A 345 14.81 3.25 -10.83
C ALA A 345 14.36 4.32 -11.86
N ASP A 346 13.24 4.07 -12.54
CA ASP A 346 12.57 4.98 -13.47
C ASP A 346 11.48 5.82 -12.79
N SER A 347 11.30 5.67 -11.47
CA SER A 347 10.39 6.53 -10.72
C SER A 347 10.95 7.95 -10.66
N ASN A 348 10.05 8.91 -10.82
CA ASN A 348 10.35 10.31 -10.56
C ASN A 348 10.54 10.55 -9.06
N PHE A 349 11.03 11.75 -8.73
CA PHE A 349 11.17 12.22 -7.37
C PHE A 349 9.87 12.04 -6.55
N MET A 350 9.98 11.38 -5.40
CA MET A 350 8.84 11.12 -4.53
C MET A 350 8.55 12.31 -3.61
N ASN A 351 7.35 12.87 -3.74
CA ASN A 351 6.91 14.00 -2.91
C ASN A 351 6.27 13.51 -1.60
N ILE A 352 6.87 13.87 -0.47
CA ILE A 352 6.32 13.63 0.87
C ILE A 352 5.69 14.93 1.36
N GLY A 353 4.38 14.92 1.63
CA GLY A 353 3.63 16.12 2.01
C GLY A 353 3.94 16.61 3.43
N GLU A 354 4.48 17.83 3.56
CA GLU A 354 4.98 18.41 4.82
C GLU A 354 3.93 19.13 5.71
N ARG A 355 2.69 19.35 5.24
CA ARG A 355 1.76 20.31 5.85
C ARG A 355 1.03 19.79 7.08
N THR A 356 1.04 18.49 7.32
CA THR A 356 0.48 17.77 8.48
C THR A 356 1.47 17.75 9.64
N ASN A 357 2.11 18.90 9.88
CA ASN A 357 3.18 19.09 10.84
C ASN A 357 2.88 20.30 11.72
N ILE A 358 2.78 20.10 13.04
CA ILE A 358 2.46 21.19 13.99
C ILE A 358 3.54 22.27 13.98
N THR A 359 4.80 21.90 13.92
CA THR A 359 5.92 22.86 13.93
C THR A 359 6.07 23.60 12.59
N GLY A 360 5.76 22.93 11.47
CA GLY A 360 5.92 23.44 10.11
C GLY A 360 4.71 24.22 9.57
N SER A 361 3.50 23.93 10.03
CA SER A 361 2.26 24.45 9.46
C SER A 361 1.40 25.16 10.50
N ARG A 362 1.41 26.50 10.47
CA ARG A 362 0.59 27.34 11.37
C ARG A 362 -0.91 27.04 11.27
N LYS A 363 -1.41 26.65 10.10
CA LYS A 363 -2.83 26.29 9.91
C LYS A 363 -3.13 24.97 10.61
N PHE A 364 -2.30 23.96 10.40
CA PHE A 364 -2.46 22.64 11.02
C PHE A 364 -2.35 22.70 12.54
N ALA A 365 -1.33 23.40 13.06
CA ALA A 365 -1.15 23.63 14.49
C ALA A 365 -2.41 24.21 15.16
N LYS A 366 -3.02 25.25 14.56
CA LYS A 366 -4.24 25.87 15.07
C LYS A 366 -5.43 24.90 15.12
N LEU A 367 -5.55 24.05 14.11
CA LEU A 367 -6.64 23.07 14.01
C LEU A 367 -6.49 21.98 15.06
N ILE A 368 -5.29 21.39 15.18
CA ILE A 368 -5.01 20.35 16.18
C ILE A 368 -5.16 20.89 17.60
N ILE A 369 -4.55 22.03 17.91
CA ILE A 369 -4.66 22.67 19.24
C ILE A 369 -6.12 23.08 19.54
N GLY A 370 -6.86 23.48 18.51
CA GLY A 370 -8.29 23.80 18.62
C GLY A 370 -9.22 22.59 18.69
N GLY A 371 -8.70 21.37 18.50
CA GLY A 371 -9.50 20.14 18.45
C GLY A 371 -10.32 19.95 17.18
N ASP A 372 -10.08 20.74 16.13
CA ASP A 372 -10.74 20.65 14.82
C ASP A 372 -9.98 19.65 13.93
N TYR A 373 -10.25 18.37 14.16
CA TYR A 373 -9.63 17.27 13.41
C TYR A 373 -10.16 17.15 11.98
N ASP A 374 -11.40 17.56 11.70
CA ASP A 374 -11.97 17.54 10.35
C ASP A 374 -11.24 18.53 9.42
N GLY A 375 -10.99 19.75 9.92
CA GLY A 375 -10.16 20.71 9.21
C GLY A 375 -8.72 20.23 9.02
N ALA A 376 -8.18 19.44 9.97
CA ALA A 376 -6.86 18.85 9.87
C ALA A 376 -6.80 17.73 8.80
N LEU A 377 -7.83 16.88 8.72
CA LEU A 377 -7.99 15.87 7.66
C LEU A 377 -8.09 16.52 6.28
N ALA A 378 -8.78 17.65 6.16
CA ALA A 378 -8.84 18.40 4.90
C ALA A 378 -7.44 18.83 4.43
N ILE A 379 -6.52 19.20 5.34
CA ILE A 379 -5.13 19.51 4.97
C ILE A 379 -4.41 18.26 4.44
N ALA A 380 -4.62 17.10 5.05
CA ALA A 380 -4.05 15.85 4.55
C ALA A 380 -4.61 15.51 3.15
N ARG A 381 -5.92 15.62 2.94
CA ARG A 381 -6.57 15.40 1.64
C ARG A 381 -6.06 16.36 0.55
N ASP A 382 -5.94 17.65 0.87
CA ASP A 382 -5.37 18.67 -0.04
C ASP A 382 -3.96 18.27 -0.52
N GLN A 383 -3.16 17.62 0.34
CA GLN A 383 -1.81 17.19 -0.03
C GLN A 383 -1.82 16.00 -0.98
N VAL A 384 -2.75 15.05 -0.79
CA VAL A 384 -2.96 13.93 -1.72
C VAL A 384 -3.38 14.46 -3.09
N GLU A 385 -4.40 15.32 -3.13
CA GLU A 385 -4.87 15.95 -4.38
C GLU A 385 -3.80 16.84 -5.03
N GLY A 386 -2.92 17.40 -4.20
CA GLY A 386 -1.76 18.19 -4.62
C GLY A 386 -0.60 17.36 -5.16
N GLY A 387 -0.69 16.03 -5.23
CA GLY A 387 0.34 15.17 -5.81
C GLY A 387 1.37 14.63 -4.81
N SER A 388 1.08 14.65 -3.51
CA SER A 388 1.88 13.90 -2.53
C SER A 388 1.71 12.40 -2.76
N GLN A 389 2.79 11.64 -2.57
CA GLN A 389 2.78 10.17 -2.64
C GLN A 389 2.91 9.54 -1.26
N VAL A 390 3.39 10.30 -0.28
CA VAL A 390 3.46 9.95 1.14
C VAL A 390 3.03 11.18 1.94
N ILE A 391 2.41 10.97 3.10
CA ILE A 391 2.02 12.07 4.01
C ILE A 391 2.90 12.03 5.26
N ASP A 392 3.60 13.11 5.57
CA ASP A 392 4.37 13.28 6.81
C ASP A 392 3.48 13.79 7.94
N VAL A 393 3.41 13.08 9.05
CA VAL A 393 2.55 13.42 10.19
C VAL A 393 3.41 13.68 11.41
N ASN A 394 3.43 14.93 11.87
CA ASN A 394 4.18 15.35 13.05
C ASN A 394 3.25 16.03 14.08
N MET A 395 3.27 15.51 15.31
CA MET A 395 2.45 15.98 16.44
C MET A 395 3.30 16.50 17.62
N ASP A 396 4.56 16.83 17.37
CA ASP A 396 5.47 17.32 18.41
C ASP A 396 5.16 18.77 18.77
N GLU A 397 4.67 18.98 19.99
CA GLU A 397 4.43 20.31 20.56
C GLU A 397 4.49 20.21 22.09
N GLY A 398 5.10 21.20 22.75
CA GLY A 398 5.35 21.15 24.20
C GLY A 398 4.08 21.22 25.04
N MET A 399 2.98 21.76 24.49
CA MET A 399 1.70 21.92 25.18
C MET A 399 0.67 20.82 24.87
N LEU A 400 1.02 19.86 24.01
CA LEU A 400 0.12 18.76 23.62
C LEU A 400 0.61 17.43 24.17
N ASP A 401 -0.33 16.53 24.44
CA ASP A 401 -0.02 15.11 24.50
C ASP A 401 0.20 14.60 23.07
N SER A 402 1.46 14.67 22.62
CA SER A 402 1.87 14.27 21.28
C SER A 402 1.52 12.81 20.95
N GLU A 403 1.55 11.93 21.95
CA GLU A 403 1.23 10.51 21.76
C GLU A 403 -0.26 10.33 21.50
N ALA A 404 -1.11 10.89 22.35
CA ALA A 404 -2.56 10.85 22.17
C ALA A 404 -3.01 11.57 20.88
N ALA A 405 -2.39 12.69 20.54
CA ALA A 405 -2.68 13.42 19.31
C ALA A 405 -2.31 12.63 18.05
N MET A 406 -1.15 11.96 18.06
CA MET A 406 -0.71 11.07 16.98
C MET A 406 -1.68 9.92 16.77
N VAL A 407 -2.00 9.18 17.84
CA VAL A 407 -2.95 8.06 17.79
C VAL A 407 -4.31 8.52 17.24
N LYS A 408 -4.86 9.61 17.79
CA LYS A 408 -6.17 10.11 17.37
C LYS A 408 -6.18 10.50 15.90
N PHE A 409 -5.18 11.24 15.42
CA PHE A 409 -5.15 11.70 14.03
C PHE A 409 -4.91 10.55 13.06
N LEU A 410 -4.04 9.59 13.37
CA LEU A 410 -3.80 8.43 12.52
C LEU A 410 -5.01 7.51 12.43
N ASN A 411 -5.74 7.31 13.54
CA ASN A 411 -7.00 6.55 13.52
C ASN A 411 -8.05 7.22 12.62
N LEU A 412 -8.12 8.55 12.62
CA LEU A 412 -9.00 9.32 11.75
C LEU A 412 -8.56 9.26 10.28
N ILE A 413 -7.25 9.36 10.01
CA ILE A 413 -6.71 9.14 8.65
C ILE A 413 -7.10 7.74 8.15
N GLY A 414 -7.01 6.72 9.00
CA GLY A 414 -7.39 5.35 8.66
C GLY A 414 -8.87 5.18 8.29
N ALA A 415 -9.73 6.10 8.71
CA ALA A 415 -11.16 6.12 8.36
C ALA A 415 -11.45 6.88 7.04
N GLU A 416 -10.46 7.55 6.45
CA GLU A 416 -10.59 8.35 5.23
C GLU A 416 -9.84 7.67 4.07
N PRO A 417 -10.54 6.93 3.16
CA PRO A 417 -9.91 6.17 2.09
C PRO A 417 -9.04 7.01 1.14
N ASP A 418 -9.45 8.25 0.88
CA ASP A 418 -8.72 9.17 0.01
C ASP A 418 -7.34 9.54 0.57
N ILE A 419 -7.18 9.53 1.89
CA ILE A 419 -5.91 9.82 2.55
C ILE A 419 -5.15 8.52 2.79
N SER A 420 -5.81 7.53 3.39
CA SER A 420 -5.19 6.27 3.80
C SER A 420 -4.72 5.40 2.65
N LYS A 421 -5.12 5.67 1.39
CA LYS A 421 -4.50 5.03 0.22
C LYS A 421 -3.00 5.25 0.12
N LEU A 422 -2.49 6.40 0.61
CA LEU A 422 -1.06 6.68 0.62
C LEU A 422 -0.38 6.13 1.88
N PRO A 423 0.91 5.75 1.79
CA PRO A 423 1.72 5.47 2.96
C PRO A 423 1.86 6.71 3.87
N ILE A 424 2.00 6.46 5.17
CA ILE A 424 2.21 7.50 6.17
C ILE A 424 3.67 7.49 6.64
N MET A 425 4.28 8.67 6.71
CA MET A 425 5.53 8.92 7.39
C MET A 425 5.22 9.43 8.81
N ILE A 426 5.61 8.67 9.82
CA ILE A 426 5.37 8.99 11.23
C ILE A 426 6.57 9.80 11.70
N ASP A 427 6.35 11.09 11.96
CA ASP A 427 7.38 12.05 12.33
C ASP A 427 7.31 12.46 13.80
N SER A 428 8.38 12.19 14.55
CA SER A 428 8.57 12.71 15.90
C SER A 428 10.03 12.63 16.34
N SER A 429 10.43 13.57 17.20
CA SER A 429 11.69 13.54 17.94
C SER A 429 11.69 12.55 19.12
N LYS A 430 10.52 12.02 19.50
CA LYS A 430 10.31 11.15 20.64
C LYS A 430 9.92 9.73 20.18
N TRP A 431 10.71 8.73 20.60
CA TRP A 431 10.49 7.34 20.21
C TRP A 431 9.10 6.79 20.59
N ASN A 432 8.57 7.15 21.77
CA ASN A 432 7.25 6.67 22.21
C ASN A 432 6.12 7.14 21.28
N VAL A 433 6.22 8.35 20.71
CA VAL A 433 5.25 8.87 19.75
C VAL A 433 5.36 8.13 18.41
N ILE A 434 6.58 7.83 17.95
CA ILE A 434 6.81 6.98 16.76
C ILE A 434 6.18 5.60 16.97
N GLU A 435 6.47 4.97 18.11
CA GLU A 435 5.99 3.63 18.43
C GLU A 435 4.46 3.59 18.54
N ALA A 436 3.84 4.60 19.15
CA ALA A 436 2.39 4.75 19.18
C ALA A 436 1.80 4.92 17.77
N GLY A 437 2.45 5.69 16.90
CA GLY A 437 2.02 5.85 15.52
C GLY A 437 2.12 4.57 14.69
N LEU A 438 3.19 3.78 14.87
CA LEU A 438 3.38 2.51 14.16
C LEU A 438 2.28 1.49 14.50
N LYS A 439 1.74 1.56 15.71
CA LYS A 439 0.62 0.73 16.19
C LYS A 439 -0.73 1.11 15.58
N CYS A 440 -0.83 2.25 14.88
CA CYS A 440 -2.07 2.72 14.23
C CYS A 440 -2.10 2.50 12.72
N VAL A 441 -0.96 2.18 12.07
CA VAL A 441 -0.85 2.14 10.61
C VAL A 441 -0.84 0.70 10.09
N GLN A 442 -1.87 0.33 9.32
CA GLN A 442 -1.99 -1.01 8.73
C GLN A 442 -0.99 -1.28 7.60
N GLY A 443 -0.61 -0.23 6.85
CA GLY A 443 0.35 -0.31 5.75
C GLY A 443 1.83 -0.34 6.18
N LYS A 444 2.72 -0.45 5.20
CA LYS A 444 4.16 -0.22 5.36
C LYS A 444 4.46 1.27 5.17
N GLY A 445 4.54 1.98 6.29
CA GLY A 445 4.90 3.39 6.36
C GLY A 445 6.41 3.65 6.48
N ILE A 446 6.77 4.89 6.80
CA ILE A 446 8.15 5.34 7.04
C ILE A 446 8.26 5.91 8.46
N VAL A 447 9.31 5.53 9.19
CA VAL A 447 9.67 6.16 10.46
C VAL A 447 10.58 7.37 10.21
N ASN A 448 10.18 8.54 10.68
CA ASN A 448 10.95 9.78 10.64
C ASN A 448 11.16 10.28 12.08
N SER A 449 12.30 10.11 12.72
CA SER A 449 13.51 9.43 12.26
C SER A 449 14.22 8.81 13.45
N ILE A 450 15.23 7.98 13.18
CA ILE A 450 16.19 7.51 14.19
C ILE A 450 17.59 8.02 13.84
N SER A 451 18.49 8.02 14.81
CA SER A 451 19.87 8.51 14.63
C SER A 451 20.81 7.94 15.70
N LEU A 452 22.11 8.19 15.55
CA LEU A 452 23.14 7.77 16.51
C LEU A 452 23.31 8.77 17.68
N LYS A 453 22.44 9.78 17.81
CA LYS A 453 22.55 10.86 18.82
C LYS A 453 22.62 10.34 20.27
N GLU A 454 21.90 9.26 20.56
CA GLU A 454 21.82 8.62 21.88
C GLU A 454 22.79 7.43 22.01
N GLY A 455 23.68 7.26 21.03
CA GLY A 455 24.61 6.15 20.94
C GLY A 455 24.06 4.95 20.18
N GLU A 456 24.96 3.99 19.98
CA GLU A 456 24.75 2.81 19.13
C GLU A 456 23.71 1.83 19.67
N GLU A 457 23.70 1.58 20.99
CA GLU A 457 22.76 0.63 21.62
C GLU A 457 21.30 1.08 21.42
N ALA A 458 21.01 2.37 21.64
CA ALA A 458 19.69 2.94 21.43
C ALA A 458 19.27 2.87 19.96
N PHE A 459 20.19 3.21 19.04
CA PHE A 459 19.97 3.12 17.60
C PHE A 459 19.63 1.70 17.14
N ILE A 460 20.39 0.70 17.61
CA ILE A 460 20.15 -0.73 17.29
C ILE A 460 18.81 -1.18 17.86
N ALA A 461 18.48 -0.82 19.10
CA ALA A 461 17.21 -1.20 19.72
C ALA A 461 16.01 -0.63 18.96
N GLN A 462 16.07 0.65 18.61
CA GLN A 462 15.04 1.32 17.80
C GLN A 462 14.94 0.68 16.41
N ALA A 463 16.06 0.47 15.71
CA ALA A 463 16.07 -0.16 14.38
C ALA A 463 15.48 -1.58 14.39
N ARG A 464 15.76 -2.39 15.42
CA ARG A 464 15.13 -3.71 15.60
C ARG A 464 13.62 -3.61 15.75
N LYS A 465 13.13 -2.66 16.55
CA LYS A 465 11.69 -2.40 16.68
C LYS A 465 11.08 -1.95 15.35
N VAL A 466 11.69 -1.01 14.63
CA VAL A 466 11.19 -0.56 13.31
C VAL A 466 11.07 -1.74 12.34
N LYS A 467 12.09 -2.61 12.31
CA LYS A 467 12.07 -3.83 11.49
C LYS A 467 10.95 -4.78 11.89
N LYS A 468 10.73 -4.96 13.19
CA LYS A 468 9.67 -5.83 13.76
C LYS A 468 8.25 -5.29 13.50
N TYR A 469 8.08 -3.97 13.42
CA TYR A 469 6.83 -3.33 12.99
C TYR A 469 6.64 -3.31 11.45
N GLY A 470 7.71 -3.56 10.69
CA GLY A 470 7.65 -3.64 9.23
C GLY A 470 7.61 -2.30 8.50
N ALA A 471 8.27 -1.27 9.02
CA ALA A 471 8.35 0.04 8.38
C ALA A 471 9.72 0.30 7.71
N ALA A 472 9.74 1.20 6.71
CA ALA A 472 10.98 1.82 6.24
C ALA A 472 11.44 2.89 7.24
N VAL A 473 12.69 3.35 7.13
CA VAL A 473 13.28 4.22 8.15
C VAL A 473 14.12 5.35 7.55
N ILE A 474 13.88 6.57 8.05
CA ILE A 474 14.77 7.71 7.85
C ILE A 474 15.84 7.72 8.94
N ILE A 475 17.09 7.78 8.51
CA ILE A 475 18.28 7.89 9.34
C ILE A 475 18.83 9.30 9.17
N MET A 476 18.71 10.12 10.21
CA MET A 476 19.34 11.44 10.19
C MET A 476 20.85 11.32 10.39
N ALA A 477 21.61 12.13 9.67
CA ALA A 477 23.05 12.28 9.86
C ALA A 477 23.36 13.06 11.15
N PHE A 478 23.08 12.44 12.30
CA PHE A 478 23.29 12.95 13.65
C PHE A 478 23.85 11.82 14.51
N ASP A 479 25.03 12.03 15.10
CA ASP A 479 25.66 11.11 16.05
C ASP A 479 25.91 11.76 17.42
N GLU A 480 26.64 11.07 18.31
CA GLU A 480 26.95 11.52 19.66
C GLU A 480 27.73 12.86 19.70
N LYS A 481 28.34 13.28 18.59
CA LYS A 481 29.09 14.54 18.46
C LYS A 481 28.25 15.68 17.89
N GLY A 482 27.02 15.44 17.45
CA GLY A 482 26.15 16.45 16.87
C GLY A 482 25.67 16.13 15.45
N GLN A 483 25.01 17.11 14.84
CA GLN A 483 24.56 17.03 13.45
C GLN A 483 25.76 17.12 12.48
N ALA A 484 25.66 16.43 11.36
CA ALA A 484 26.66 16.44 10.30
C ALA A 484 26.62 17.74 9.49
N ASP A 485 27.41 18.73 9.90
CA ASP A 485 27.49 20.08 9.33
C ASP A 485 28.29 20.20 8.03
N ASN A 486 29.16 19.24 7.73
CA ASN A 486 29.99 19.22 6.53
C ASN A 486 29.99 17.87 5.81
N LEU A 487 30.49 17.84 4.58
CA LEU A 487 30.54 16.64 3.72
C LEU A 487 31.21 15.43 4.38
N GLU A 488 32.37 15.59 5.02
CA GLU A 488 33.10 14.44 5.59
C GLU A 488 32.36 13.84 6.78
N ARG A 489 31.73 14.68 7.61
CA ARG A 489 30.87 14.22 8.71
C ARG A 489 29.63 13.49 8.21
N ARG A 490 29.02 13.95 7.11
CA ARG A 490 27.88 13.27 6.48
C ARG A 490 28.27 11.88 5.99
N LYS A 491 29.43 11.75 5.34
CA LYS A 491 29.97 10.44 4.91
C LYS A 491 30.23 9.51 6.08
N GLU A 492 30.91 9.99 7.13
CA GLU A 492 31.23 9.23 8.33
C GLU A 492 29.97 8.63 8.98
N ILE A 493 28.97 9.48 9.25
CA ILE A 493 27.76 9.08 9.98
C ILE A 493 26.89 8.15 9.12
N CYS A 494 26.64 8.49 7.85
CA CYS A 494 25.83 7.64 6.98
C CYS A 494 26.49 6.27 6.75
N SER A 495 27.82 6.23 6.58
CA SER A 495 28.57 4.97 6.47
C SER A 495 28.43 4.10 7.73
N ARG A 496 28.67 4.69 8.91
CA ARG A 496 28.56 3.99 10.20
C ARG A 496 27.16 3.43 10.40
N ALA A 497 26.13 4.27 10.22
CA ALA A 497 24.75 3.85 10.40
C ALA A 497 24.33 2.76 9.41
N TYR A 498 24.73 2.87 8.13
CA TYR A 498 24.46 1.84 7.12
C TYR A 498 25.05 0.48 7.53
N HIS A 499 26.32 0.46 7.95
CA HIS A 499 26.97 -0.78 8.34
C HIS A 499 26.37 -1.41 9.58
N ILE A 500 25.97 -0.63 10.58
CA ILE A 500 25.24 -1.15 11.76
C ILE A 500 23.91 -1.76 11.33
N LEU A 501 23.11 -1.03 10.54
CA LEU A 501 21.80 -1.50 10.10
C LEU A 501 21.90 -2.78 9.26
N VAL A 502 22.78 -2.81 8.26
CA VAL A 502 22.88 -3.93 7.32
C VAL A 502 23.59 -5.13 7.93
N ASN A 503 24.71 -4.93 8.65
CA ASN A 503 25.54 -6.04 9.11
C ASN A 503 25.11 -6.59 10.48
N GLU A 504 24.57 -5.75 11.38
CA GLU A 504 24.24 -6.17 12.75
C GLU A 504 22.73 -6.35 12.97
N VAL A 505 21.92 -5.43 12.47
CA VAL A 505 20.44 -5.52 12.56
C VAL A 505 19.85 -6.40 11.45
N ASN A 506 20.61 -6.63 10.38
CA ASN A 506 20.15 -7.26 9.14
C ASN A 506 18.92 -6.53 8.58
N PHE A 507 18.94 -5.20 8.61
CA PHE A 507 17.88 -4.36 8.07
C PHE A 507 17.95 -4.36 6.54
N PRO A 508 16.83 -4.51 5.82
CA PRO A 508 16.83 -4.48 4.36
C PRO A 508 17.38 -3.15 3.83
N PRO A 509 18.49 -3.12 3.05
CA PRO A 509 19.11 -1.87 2.63
C PRO A 509 18.20 -0.96 1.81
N GLN A 510 17.29 -1.54 1.02
CA GLN A 510 16.31 -0.80 0.22
C GLN A 510 15.25 -0.05 1.05
N ASP A 511 15.11 -0.37 2.34
CA ASP A 511 14.19 0.29 3.27
C ASP A 511 14.90 1.38 4.12
N ILE A 512 16.20 1.61 3.88
CA ILE A 512 17.01 2.64 4.55
C ILE A 512 16.99 3.92 3.71
N ILE A 513 16.54 5.01 4.31
CA ILE A 513 16.51 6.35 3.71
C ILE A 513 17.43 7.24 4.55
N PHE A 514 18.45 7.84 3.96
CA PHE A 514 19.31 8.80 4.67
C PHE A 514 18.80 10.23 4.50
N ASP A 515 18.75 10.97 5.61
CA ASP A 515 18.66 12.43 5.60
C ASP A 515 20.04 13.00 5.99
N PRO A 516 20.85 13.48 5.02
CA PRO A 516 22.14 14.09 5.30
C PRO A 516 22.05 15.52 5.87
N ASN A 517 20.87 15.94 6.33
CA ASN A 517 20.48 17.25 6.86
C ASN A 517 20.55 18.37 5.82
N ILE A 518 19.38 18.88 5.42
CA ILE A 518 19.29 20.12 4.65
C ILE A 518 19.40 21.32 5.62
N PHE A 519 20.46 22.11 5.49
CA PHE A 519 20.68 23.33 6.27
C PHE A 519 20.32 24.60 5.52
N PRO A 520 20.00 25.69 6.23
CA PRO A 520 19.74 27.00 5.62
C PRO A 520 20.95 27.53 4.83
N ILE A 521 20.67 28.20 3.72
CA ILE A 521 21.67 28.94 2.93
C ILE A 521 21.51 30.45 3.10
N ALA A 522 22.47 31.22 2.59
CA ALA A 522 22.45 32.69 2.60
C ALA A 522 22.13 33.29 3.99
N THR A 523 22.73 32.73 5.04
CA THR A 523 22.55 33.17 6.43
C THR A 523 23.46 34.36 6.80
N GLY A 524 24.44 34.67 5.94
CA GLY A 524 25.49 35.65 6.22
C GLY A 524 26.66 35.10 7.04
N MET A 525 26.72 33.79 7.27
CA MET A 525 27.81 33.11 7.96
C MET A 525 28.64 32.29 6.96
N ASP A 526 29.97 32.42 7.02
CA ASP A 526 30.89 31.74 6.10
C ASP A 526 30.80 30.21 6.23
N GLU A 527 30.52 29.71 7.43
CA GLU A 527 30.36 28.28 7.71
C GLU A 527 29.18 27.66 6.93
N HIS A 528 28.20 28.47 6.51
CA HIS A 528 27.01 28.01 5.81
C HIS A 528 27.09 28.11 4.29
N LEU A 529 28.20 28.62 3.73
CA LEU A 529 28.36 28.82 2.28
C LEU A 529 28.30 27.51 1.49
N LEU A 530 28.76 26.40 2.09
CA LEU A 530 28.84 25.10 1.43
C LEU A 530 27.65 24.19 1.73
N ASN A 531 26.69 24.60 2.57
CA ASN A 531 25.61 23.75 3.07
C ASN A 531 24.87 22.97 1.97
N ALA A 532 24.47 23.64 0.89
CA ALA A 532 23.77 23.03 -0.24
C ALA A 532 24.69 22.15 -1.09
N MET A 533 25.90 22.62 -1.39
CA MET A 533 26.88 21.86 -2.18
C MET A 533 27.29 20.57 -1.47
N ASP A 534 27.54 20.64 -0.16
CA ASP A 534 27.84 19.48 0.68
C ASP A 534 26.66 18.52 0.71
N PHE A 535 25.43 18.98 0.53
CA PHE A 535 24.25 18.10 0.50
C PHE A 535 24.22 17.34 -0.81
N PHE A 536 24.40 18.03 -1.94
CA PHE A 536 24.49 17.39 -3.26
C PHE A 536 25.64 16.38 -3.33
N ASN A 537 26.80 16.74 -2.79
CA ASN A 537 27.97 15.86 -2.75
C ASN A 537 27.78 14.66 -1.82
N ALA A 538 27.14 14.85 -0.66
CA ALA A 538 26.81 13.75 0.25
C ALA A 538 25.79 12.80 -0.37
N THR A 539 24.74 13.34 -1.01
CA THR A 539 23.73 12.57 -1.75
C THR A 539 24.41 11.68 -2.79
N LYS A 540 25.24 12.28 -3.66
CA LYS A 540 25.97 11.51 -4.68
C LYS A 540 26.84 10.42 -4.05
N TRP A 541 27.57 10.74 -2.99
CA TRP A 541 28.41 9.77 -2.28
C TRP A 541 27.59 8.62 -1.70
N ILE A 542 26.44 8.89 -1.06
CA ILE A 542 25.54 7.87 -0.54
C ILE A 542 25.08 6.94 -1.66
N LYS A 543 24.63 7.48 -2.80
CA LYS A 543 24.17 6.66 -3.92
C LYS A 543 25.27 5.78 -4.54
N GLU A 544 26.52 6.26 -4.55
CA GLU A 544 27.67 5.54 -5.09
C GLU A 544 28.24 4.48 -4.13
N ASN A 545 28.12 4.68 -2.80
CA ASN A 545 28.84 3.87 -1.81
C ASN A 545 27.93 3.02 -0.93
N LEU A 546 26.65 3.39 -0.76
CA LEU A 546 25.69 2.70 0.10
C LEU A 546 24.58 2.09 -0.78
N PRO A 547 24.78 0.86 -1.31
CA PRO A 547 23.89 0.29 -2.32
C PRO A 547 22.46 0.15 -1.81
N LEU A 548 21.50 0.36 -2.72
CA LEU A 548 20.05 0.33 -2.51
C LEU A 548 19.46 1.45 -1.61
N ALA A 549 20.28 2.06 -0.74
CA ALA A 549 19.85 3.13 0.13
C ALA A 549 19.28 4.33 -0.66
N LYS A 550 18.31 5.00 -0.04
CA LYS A 550 17.66 6.19 -0.59
C LYS A 550 18.15 7.44 0.12
N VAL A 551 17.92 8.60 -0.49
CA VAL A 551 18.23 9.90 0.11
C VAL A 551 16.98 10.77 0.15
N SER A 552 16.74 11.38 1.31
CA SER A 552 15.69 12.36 1.55
C SER A 552 16.20 13.61 2.28
N GLY A 553 15.28 14.53 2.56
CA GLY A 553 15.54 15.76 3.31
C GLY A 553 14.33 16.68 3.38
N GLY A 554 14.26 17.46 4.45
CA GLY A 554 13.31 18.57 4.61
C GLY A 554 13.65 19.75 3.72
N VAL A 555 13.07 19.83 2.52
CA VAL A 555 13.42 20.84 1.51
C VAL A 555 13.11 22.26 2.00
N SER A 556 12.05 22.43 2.78
CA SER A 556 11.69 23.71 3.37
C SER A 556 12.77 24.34 4.25
N ASN A 557 13.73 23.56 4.76
CA ASN A 557 14.83 24.04 5.59
C ASN A 557 15.87 24.86 4.82
N VAL A 558 16.08 24.60 3.52
CA VAL A 558 17.12 25.30 2.74
C VAL A 558 16.85 26.81 2.68
N SER A 559 15.58 27.22 2.66
CA SER A 559 15.16 28.61 2.47
C SER A 559 14.76 29.33 3.77
N PHE A 560 15.15 28.79 4.93
CA PHE A 560 14.74 29.32 6.23
C PHE A 560 15.13 30.80 6.45
N SER A 561 16.27 31.23 5.91
CA SER A 561 16.78 32.62 5.97
C SER A 561 15.82 33.64 5.32
N PHE A 562 14.91 33.18 4.47
CA PHE A 562 13.97 34.02 3.70
C PHE A 562 12.52 33.87 4.15
N ARG A 563 12.27 33.41 5.39
CA ARG A 563 10.91 33.31 5.96
C ARG A 563 10.12 34.62 5.78
N GLY A 564 8.93 34.50 5.19
CA GLY A 564 8.06 35.64 4.86
C GLY A 564 8.22 36.20 3.45
N ASN A 565 9.18 35.71 2.66
CA ASN A 565 9.32 36.00 1.23
C ASN A 565 9.14 34.70 0.42
N ASP A 566 7.89 34.32 0.19
CA ASP A 566 7.57 33.05 -0.47
C ASP A 566 8.08 33.00 -1.92
N HIS A 567 8.11 34.13 -2.63
CA HIS A 567 8.64 34.21 -3.99
C HIS A 567 10.10 33.73 -4.09
N VAL A 568 10.97 34.21 -3.20
CA VAL A 568 12.38 33.79 -3.15
C VAL A 568 12.51 32.35 -2.63
N ARG A 569 11.69 31.96 -1.65
CA ARG A 569 11.73 30.60 -1.08
C ARG A 569 11.37 29.54 -2.11
N GLU A 570 10.32 29.75 -2.89
CA GLU A 570 9.89 28.84 -3.95
C GLU A 570 10.96 28.71 -5.04
N ALA A 571 11.70 29.78 -5.33
CA ALA A 571 12.83 29.76 -6.28
C ALA A 571 13.98 28.92 -5.76
N ILE A 572 14.33 29.09 -4.49
CA ILE A 572 15.34 28.28 -3.83
C ILE A 572 14.92 26.81 -3.82
N HIS A 573 13.65 26.49 -3.50
CA HIS A 573 13.16 25.10 -3.48
C HIS A 573 13.26 24.44 -4.85
N SER A 574 12.78 25.12 -5.91
CA SER A 574 12.82 24.59 -7.27
C SER A 574 14.25 24.35 -7.76
N ALA A 575 15.14 25.32 -7.56
CA ALA A 575 16.53 25.19 -7.95
C ALA A 575 17.30 24.15 -7.13
N PHE A 576 17.05 24.09 -5.82
CA PHE A 576 17.66 23.08 -4.94
C PHE A 576 17.25 21.67 -5.37
N LEU A 577 15.96 21.42 -5.59
CA LEU A 577 15.46 20.12 -6.00
C LEU A 577 16.03 19.69 -7.35
N TYR A 578 16.10 20.60 -8.34
CA TYR A 578 16.70 20.31 -9.64
C TYR A 578 18.13 19.76 -9.50
N HIS A 579 18.98 20.41 -8.69
CA HIS A 579 20.36 19.96 -8.45
C HIS A 579 20.44 18.73 -7.55
N ALA A 580 19.59 18.62 -6.52
CA ALA A 580 19.56 17.49 -5.60
C ALA A 580 19.16 16.19 -6.31
N ILE A 581 18.12 16.24 -7.15
CA ILE A 581 17.64 15.09 -7.94
C ILE A 581 18.72 14.66 -8.93
N LYS A 582 19.37 15.63 -9.59
CA LYS A 582 20.52 15.34 -10.47
C LYS A 582 21.69 14.70 -9.73
N ALA A 583 21.90 15.03 -8.46
CA ALA A 583 22.86 14.36 -7.58
C ALA A 583 22.41 12.97 -7.09
N GLY A 584 21.13 12.62 -7.25
CA GLY A 584 20.56 11.31 -6.91
C GLY A 584 19.61 11.30 -5.71
N MET A 585 19.06 12.45 -5.29
CA MET A 585 18.03 12.52 -4.25
C MET A 585 16.74 11.84 -4.72
N ASP A 586 16.23 10.89 -3.93
CA ASP A 586 15.11 10.03 -4.33
C ASP A 586 13.74 10.62 -3.95
N MET A 587 13.67 11.29 -2.81
CA MET A 587 12.41 11.76 -2.23
C MET A 587 12.64 12.97 -1.33
N GLY A 588 11.62 13.75 -1.00
CA GLY A 588 11.78 14.87 -0.07
C GLY A 588 10.49 15.33 0.58
N ILE A 589 10.63 15.85 1.80
CA ILE A 589 9.55 16.45 2.57
C ILE A 589 9.37 17.87 2.06
N VAL A 590 8.28 18.07 1.31
CA VAL A 590 8.00 19.27 0.52
C VAL A 590 6.53 19.66 0.65
N ASN A 591 6.21 20.91 0.30
CA ASN A 591 4.85 21.30 -0.05
C ASN A 591 4.67 21.25 -1.57
N PRO A 592 4.09 20.18 -2.13
CA PRO A 592 4.06 20.00 -3.57
C PRO A 592 3.23 21.09 -4.29
N GLY A 593 2.29 21.72 -3.59
CA GLY A 593 1.46 22.80 -4.13
C GLY A 593 2.22 24.10 -4.43
N LEU A 594 3.35 24.34 -3.76
CA LEU A 594 4.18 25.56 -3.86
C LEU A 594 5.44 25.39 -4.71
N LEU A 595 5.73 24.18 -5.19
CA LEU A 595 6.86 23.98 -6.10
C LEU A 595 6.55 24.68 -7.42
N GLN A 596 7.39 25.63 -7.80
CA GLN A 596 7.35 26.26 -9.14
C GLN A 596 8.24 25.50 -10.13
N VAL A 597 7.91 25.60 -11.42
CA VAL A 597 8.67 24.95 -12.50
C VAL A 597 10.03 25.66 -12.59
N TYR A 598 11.11 24.88 -12.68
CA TYR A 598 12.47 25.41 -12.66
C TYR A 598 12.72 26.46 -13.76
N ASP A 599 12.23 26.19 -14.98
CA ASP A 599 12.39 27.10 -16.13
C ASP A 599 11.52 28.36 -16.05
N ASP A 600 10.52 28.35 -15.18
CA ASP A 600 9.63 29.50 -14.96
C ASP A 600 10.16 30.48 -13.92
N VAL A 601 11.22 30.10 -13.18
CA VAL A 601 11.87 31.01 -12.24
C VAL A 601 12.48 32.17 -13.05
N PRO A 602 12.22 33.44 -12.68
CA PRO A 602 12.82 34.60 -13.35
C PRO A 602 14.35 34.44 -13.46
N LYS A 603 14.91 34.64 -14.65
CA LYS A 603 16.31 34.30 -14.95
C LYS A 603 17.31 35.01 -14.04
N ASP A 604 17.02 36.26 -13.69
CA ASP A 604 17.80 37.07 -12.76
C ASP A 604 17.78 36.48 -11.34
N LEU A 605 16.60 36.09 -10.85
CA LEU A 605 16.47 35.44 -9.55
C LEU A 605 17.10 34.04 -9.55
N LEU A 606 16.92 33.27 -10.62
CA LEU A 606 17.48 31.93 -10.75
C LEU A 606 19.01 31.97 -10.72
N GLU A 607 19.64 32.91 -11.42
CA GLU A 607 21.10 33.10 -11.38
C GLU A 607 21.59 33.41 -9.95
N LEU A 608 20.90 34.31 -9.24
CA LEU A 608 21.24 34.65 -7.85
C LEU A 608 21.09 33.44 -6.91
N VAL A 609 20.04 32.64 -7.10
CA VAL A 609 19.79 31.44 -6.30
C VAL A 609 20.84 30.36 -6.61
N GLU A 610 21.15 30.10 -7.89
CA GLU A 610 22.19 29.15 -8.28
C GLU A 610 23.58 29.56 -7.79
N ASP A 611 23.90 30.86 -7.82
CA ASP A 611 25.16 31.39 -7.32
C ASP A 611 25.36 31.07 -5.83
N VAL A 612 24.29 31.14 -5.03
CA VAL A 612 24.30 30.75 -3.61
C VAL A 612 24.37 29.23 -3.45
N LEU A 613 23.50 28.48 -4.14
CA LEU A 613 23.42 27.01 -3.98
C LEU A 613 24.71 26.30 -4.39
N LEU A 614 25.39 26.80 -5.41
CA LEU A 614 26.58 26.20 -5.99
C LEU A 614 27.85 26.98 -5.65
N ASN A 615 27.75 27.96 -4.74
CA ASN A 615 28.85 28.81 -4.29
C ASN A 615 29.74 29.31 -5.44
N ARG A 616 29.13 29.83 -6.51
CA ARG A 616 29.84 30.28 -7.73
C ARG A 616 30.45 31.68 -7.59
N ASN A 617 29.96 32.46 -6.63
CA ASN A 617 30.29 33.87 -6.46
C ASN A 617 30.49 34.19 -4.97
N GLU A 618 31.61 34.82 -4.61
CA GLU A 618 31.90 35.22 -3.22
C GLU A 618 30.84 36.17 -2.64
N LEU A 619 30.20 36.99 -3.48
CA LEU A 619 29.15 37.92 -3.07
C LEU A 619 27.73 37.38 -3.29
N ALA A 620 27.57 36.08 -3.55
CA ALA A 620 26.27 35.47 -3.86
C ALA A 620 25.22 35.74 -2.75
N THR A 621 25.61 35.51 -1.50
CA THR A 621 24.73 35.70 -0.33
C THR A 621 24.25 37.15 -0.21
N GLU A 622 25.16 38.12 -0.29
CA GLU A 622 24.82 39.54 -0.20
C GLU A 622 23.89 39.99 -1.32
N LYS A 623 24.15 39.54 -2.56
CA LYS A 623 23.32 39.87 -3.72
C LYS A 623 21.91 39.30 -3.61
N LEU A 624 21.77 38.04 -3.18
CA LEU A 624 20.46 37.41 -3.01
C LEU A 624 19.68 38.05 -1.87
N ILE A 625 20.33 38.38 -0.74
CA ILE A 625 19.68 39.10 0.36
C ILE A 625 19.22 40.48 -0.09
N THR A 626 20.07 41.22 -0.79
CA THR A 626 19.74 42.55 -1.33
C THR A 626 18.55 42.49 -2.28
N TYR A 627 18.53 41.50 -3.18
CA TYR A 627 17.38 41.26 -4.06
C TYR A 627 16.12 40.89 -3.24
N ALA A 628 16.23 40.02 -2.25
CA ALA A 628 15.10 39.65 -1.42
C ALA A 628 14.49 40.84 -0.67
N GLU A 629 15.29 41.85 -0.31
CA GLU A 629 14.83 43.10 0.29
C GLU A 629 14.06 44.00 -0.67
N THR A 630 14.41 44.03 -1.97
CA THR A 630 13.62 44.77 -2.96
C THR A 630 12.25 44.14 -3.19
N VAL A 631 12.13 42.83 -2.99
CA VAL A 631 10.89 42.06 -3.16
C VAL A 631 10.04 41.98 -1.87
N LYS A 632 10.60 42.29 -0.69
CA LYS A 632 9.90 42.28 0.63
C LYS A 632 8.69 43.24 0.74
N GLY A 633 8.53 44.17 -0.21
CA GLY A 633 7.58 45.29 -0.12
C GLY A 633 6.20 45.07 -0.76
N GLU A 634 6.00 44.05 -1.59
CA GLU A 634 4.69 43.81 -2.19
C GLU A 634 3.94 42.71 -1.44
N GLY A 635 3.26 43.12 -0.37
CA GLY A 635 1.98 42.52 -0.01
C GLY A 635 0.96 42.82 -1.12
N LYS A 636 1.22 42.34 -2.34
CA LYS A 636 0.24 42.38 -3.40
C LYS A 636 -0.85 41.40 -2.96
N LYS A 637 -2.07 41.93 -2.77
CA LYS A 637 -3.24 41.22 -3.31
C LYS A 637 -2.77 40.67 -4.66
N GLN A 638 -2.91 39.38 -4.91
CA GLN A 638 -2.77 38.83 -6.26
C GLN A 638 -3.72 39.63 -7.16
N GLU A 639 -3.29 40.79 -7.68
CA GLU A 639 -3.72 41.25 -8.96
C GLU A 639 -3.24 40.15 -9.88
N ARG A 640 -4.19 39.37 -10.40
CA ARG A 640 -3.91 38.34 -11.39
C ARG A 640 -3.02 38.99 -12.43
N ASP A 641 -1.77 38.55 -12.50
CA ASP A 641 -0.89 38.92 -13.58
C ASP A 641 -1.48 38.29 -14.85
N LEU A 642 -2.21 39.11 -15.61
CA LEU A 642 -2.89 38.73 -16.83
C LEU A 642 -2.07 39.12 -18.07
N GLU A 643 -0.79 39.48 -17.95
CA GLU A 643 0.03 39.84 -19.11
C GLU A 643 0.08 38.72 -20.15
N TRP A 644 0.10 37.46 -19.71
CA TRP A 644 0.03 36.28 -20.57
C TRP A 644 -1.24 36.24 -21.44
N ARG A 645 -2.34 36.89 -21.01
CA ARG A 645 -3.58 36.99 -21.81
C ARG A 645 -3.38 37.78 -23.11
N ASN A 646 -2.33 38.60 -23.20
CA ASN A 646 -2.01 39.35 -24.42
C ASN A 646 -1.24 38.50 -25.47
N GLN A 647 -0.88 37.27 -25.14
CA GLN A 647 -0.18 36.36 -26.06
C GLN A 647 -1.15 35.73 -27.08
N ALA A 648 -0.58 35.09 -28.10
CA ALA A 648 -1.36 34.35 -29.10
C ALA A 648 -2.12 33.18 -28.44
N LEU A 649 -3.25 32.80 -29.03
CA LEU A 649 -4.14 31.76 -28.48
C LEU A 649 -3.40 30.47 -28.11
N GLN A 650 -2.48 30.00 -28.97
CA GLN A 650 -1.66 28.82 -28.70
C GLN A 650 -0.81 29.00 -27.44
N ASP A 651 -0.15 30.15 -27.28
CA ASP A 651 0.72 30.43 -26.14
C ASP A 651 -0.09 30.56 -24.85
N ARG A 652 -1.32 31.09 -24.92
CA ARG A 652 -2.25 31.15 -23.78
C ARG A 652 -2.68 29.76 -23.30
N ILE A 653 -3.04 28.88 -24.24
CA ILE A 653 -3.41 27.49 -23.93
C ILE A 653 -2.21 26.74 -23.34
N THR A 654 -1.02 26.89 -23.94
CA THR A 654 0.23 26.32 -23.41
C THR A 654 0.53 26.86 -22.02
N HIS A 655 0.40 28.17 -21.80
CA HIS A 655 0.60 28.80 -20.48
C HIS A 655 -0.36 28.24 -19.44
N ALA A 656 -1.65 28.15 -19.76
CA ALA A 656 -2.66 27.60 -18.86
C ALA A 656 -2.36 26.14 -18.48
N LEU A 657 -1.93 25.32 -19.44
CA LEU A 657 -1.53 23.93 -19.19
C LEU A 657 -0.27 23.84 -18.34
N VAL A 658 0.82 24.54 -18.69
CA VAL A 658 2.10 24.49 -17.94
C VAL A 658 1.94 25.02 -16.52
N LYS A 659 1.20 26.12 -16.34
CA LYS A 659 0.96 26.74 -15.03
C LYS A 659 -0.17 26.10 -14.23
N GLY A 660 -0.97 25.22 -14.85
CA GLY A 660 -2.14 24.62 -14.20
C GLY A 660 -3.25 25.64 -13.90
N VAL A 661 -3.41 26.66 -14.74
CA VAL A 661 -4.42 27.72 -14.57
C VAL A 661 -5.74 27.28 -15.18
N ILE A 662 -6.75 27.15 -14.32
CA ILE A 662 -8.12 26.73 -14.69
C ILE A 662 -8.98 27.92 -15.17
N ASP A 663 -8.60 29.13 -14.77
CA ASP A 663 -9.29 30.36 -15.16
C ASP A 663 -9.09 30.62 -16.65
N PHE A 664 -10.13 31.12 -17.35
CA PHE A 664 -10.13 31.47 -18.78
C PHE A 664 -9.95 30.31 -19.78
N ILE A 665 -9.68 29.08 -19.33
CA ILE A 665 -9.46 27.95 -20.26
C ILE A 665 -10.68 27.69 -21.14
N GLU A 666 -11.91 27.82 -20.62
CA GLU A 666 -13.13 27.64 -21.42
C GLU A 666 -13.26 28.71 -22.52
N GLU A 667 -12.87 29.96 -22.21
CA GLU A 667 -12.88 31.06 -23.18
C GLU A 667 -11.86 30.84 -24.29
N ASP A 668 -10.63 30.44 -23.96
CA ASP A 668 -9.59 30.14 -24.94
C ASP A 668 -9.97 28.92 -25.79
N ILE A 669 -10.59 27.91 -25.19
CA ILE A 669 -11.00 26.71 -25.91
C ILE A 669 -12.19 27.00 -26.83
N GLU A 670 -13.10 27.90 -26.45
CA GLU A 670 -14.15 28.38 -27.36
C GLU A 670 -13.58 29.17 -28.54
N GLU A 671 -12.62 30.08 -28.31
CA GLU A 671 -11.93 30.80 -29.37
C GLU A 671 -11.21 29.83 -30.33
N ALA A 672 -10.56 28.80 -29.79
CA ALA A 672 -9.96 27.74 -30.59
C ALA A 672 -11.02 26.94 -31.35
N ARG A 673 -12.12 26.53 -30.72
CA ARG A 673 -13.20 25.75 -31.34
C ARG A 673 -13.79 26.47 -32.56
N LEU A 674 -13.95 27.79 -32.50
CA LEU A 674 -14.43 28.60 -33.63
C LEU A 674 -13.40 28.73 -34.77
N THR A 675 -12.12 28.53 -34.48
CA THR A 675 -11.02 28.63 -35.45
C THR A 675 -10.77 27.31 -36.18
N PHE A 676 -11.04 26.17 -35.54
CA PHE A 676 -10.88 24.84 -36.12
C PHE A 676 -12.19 24.31 -36.72
N SER A 677 -12.08 23.44 -37.74
CA SER A 677 -13.24 22.87 -38.45
C SER A 677 -14.04 21.83 -37.65
N ARG A 678 -13.42 21.22 -36.64
CA ARG A 678 -14.01 20.23 -35.74
C ARG A 678 -13.48 20.46 -34.34
N SER A 679 -14.34 20.29 -33.35
CA SER A 679 -13.96 20.43 -31.94
C SER A 679 -12.81 19.48 -31.54
N LEU A 680 -12.72 18.30 -32.17
CA LEU A 680 -11.62 17.33 -31.97
C LEU A 680 -10.22 17.90 -32.32
N HIS A 681 -10.12 18.75 -33.34
CA HIS A 681 -8.81 19.30 -33.75
C HIS A 681 -8.24 20.28 -32.71
N VAL A 682 -9.07 20.86 -31.83
CA VAL A 682 -8.60 21.67 -30.70
C VAL A 682 -7.85 20.80 -29.69
N ILE A 683 -8.30 19.55 -29.52
CA ILE A 683 -7.64 18.56 -28.67
C ILE A 683 -6.32 18.14 -29.31
N GLU A 684 -6.36 17.65 -30.55
CA GLU A 684 -5.19 17.12 -31.26
C GLU A 684 -4.13 18.17 -31.60
N GLY A 685 -4.52 19.45 -31.71
CA GLY A 685 -3.64 20.57 -32.00
C GLY A 685 -3.22 21.32 -30.72
N PRO A 686 -3.88 22.44 -30.39
CA PRO A 686 -3.43 23.33 -29.32
C PRO A 686 -3.22 22.70 -27.95
N LEU A 687 -4.15 21.83 -27.52
CA LEU A 687 -4.07 21.18 -26.22
C LEU A 687 -2.92 20.16 -26.15
N MET A 688 -2.78 19.29 -27.17
CA MET A 688 -1.66 18.35 -27.25
C MET A 688 -0.31 19.05 -27.39
N ALA A 689 -0.23 20.16 -28.13
CA ALA A 689 1.01 20.95 -28.22
C ALA A 689 1.45 21.49 -26.85
N GLY A 690 0.51 21.99 -26.04
CA GLY A 690 0.81 22.41 -24.66
C GLY A 690 1.19 21.22 -23.75
N MET A 691 0.52 20.08 -23.89
CA MET A 691 0.87 18.86 -23.14
C MET A 691 2.25 18.29 -23.52
N ASN A 692 2.70 18.45 -24.77
CA ASN A 692 4.06 18.08 -25.17
C ASN A 692 5.11 18.90 -24.42
N VAL A 693 4.88 20.21 -24.24
CA VAL A 693 5.77 21.07 -23.44
C VAL A 693 5.82 20.61 -21.98
N VAL A 694 4.66 20.26 -21.39
CA VAL A 694 4.60 19.67 -20.05
C VAL A 694 5.42 18.38 -19.98
N GLY A 695 5.32 17.50 -20.99
CA GLY A 695 6.09 16.27 -21.09
C GLY A 695 7.60 16.50 -21.20
N GLU A 696 8.04 17.48 -21.99
CA GLU A 696 9.45 17.88 -22.11
C GLU A 696 10.01 18.41 -20.80
N LEU A 697 9.28 19.30 -20.11
CA LEU A 697 9.69 19.87 -18.82
C LEU A 697 9.76 18.80 -17.73
N PHE A 698 8.79 17.87 -17.72
CA PHE A 698 8.77 16.75 -16.78
C PHE A 698 9.92 15.78 -17.03
N GLY A 699 10.15 15.37 -18.29
CA GLY A 699 11.26 14.48 -18.66
C GLY A 699 12.64 15.08 -18.42
N ALA A 700 12.76 16.42 -18.47
CA ALA A 700 13.98 17.13 -18.13
C ALA A 700 14.19 17.35 -16.61
N GLY A 701 13.25 16.89 -15.75
CA GLY A 701 13.31 17.09 -14.30
C GLY A 701 13.09 18.54 -13.85
N LYS A 702 12.54 19.39 -14.73
CA LYS A 702 12.25 20.80 -14.48
C LYS A 702 10.84 21.05 -13.95
N MET A 703 9.96 20.07 -14.17
CA MET A 703 8.59 20.02 -13.68
C MET A 703 8.41 18.74 -12.87
N PHE A 704 7.62 18.81 -11.79
CA PHE A 704 7.36 17.70 -10.87
C PHE A 704 5.95 17.15 -11.05
N LEU A 705 5.72 15.91 -10.59
CA LEU A 705 4.42 15.23 -10.70
C LEU A 705 3.22 16.08 -10.20
N PRO A 706 3.28 16.77 -9.05
CA PRO A 706 2.25 17.74 -8.62
C PRO A 706 1.82 18.75 -9.68
N GLN A 707 2.79 19.30 -10.41
CA GLN A 707 2.54 20.31 -11.43
C GLN A 707 1.90 19.67 -12.65
N VAL A 708 2.35 18.48 -13.04
CA VAL A 708 1.74 17.69 -14.12
C VAL A 708 0.29 17.33 -13.79
N VAL A 709 -0.02 17.01 -12.53
CA VAL A 709 -1.41 16.78 -12.07
C VAL A 709 -2.25 18.04 -12.22
N LYS A 710 -1.72 19.24 -11.91
CA LYS A 710 -2.42 20.50 -12.18
C LYS A 710 -2.66 20.71 -13.68
N SER A 711 -1.67 20.45 -14.53
CA SER A 711 -1.81 20.51 -15.99
C SER A 711 -2.90 19.56 -16.50
N ALA A 712 -2.93 18.32 -15.98
CA ALA A 712 -3.95 17.34 -16.31
C ALA A 712 -5.37 17.79 -15.92
N ARG A 713 -5.54 18.54 -14.82
CA ARG A 713 -6.83 19.13 -14.44
C ARG A 713 -7.30 20.19 -15.44
N VAL A 714 -6.39 21.05 -15.91
CA VAL A 714 -6.68 22.04 -16.95
C VAL A 714 -7.08 21.35 -18.25
N MET A 715 -6.32 20.34 -18.66
CA MET A 715 -6.62 19.50 -19.82
C MET A 715 -8.00 18.85 -19.70
N LYS A 716 -8.31 18.23 -18.56
CA LYS A 716 -9.60 17.59 -18.31
C LYS A 716 -10.76 18.59 -18.42
N LYS A 717 -10.63 19.79 -17.85
CA LYS A 717 -11.66 20.83 -17.94
C LYS A 717 -11.84 21.33 -19.38
N ALA A 718 -10.74 21.56 -20.10
CA ALA A 718 -10.77 21.96 -21.51
C ALA A 718 -11.48 20.92 -22.39
N VAL A 719 -11.15 19.64 -22.22
CA VAL A 719 -11.80 18.54 -22.93
C VAL A 719 -13.28 18.44 -22.54
N ALA A 720 -13.61 18.53 -21.25
CA ALA A 720 -15.00 18.48 -20.79
C ALA A 720 -15.87 19.59 -21.39
N TYR A 721 -15.31 20.78 -21.62
CA TYR A 721 -15.99 21.87 -22.31
C TYR A 721 -16.27 21.56 -23.80
N LEU A 722 -15.38 20.83 -24.48
CA LEU A 722 -15.54 20.47 -25.89
C LEU A 722 -16.53 19.31 -26.11
N LEU A 723 -16.74 18.44 -25.11
CA LEU A 723 -17.59 17.25 -25.23
C LEU A 723 -19.01 17.54 -25.75
N PRO A 724 -19.77 18.52 -25.22
CA PRO A 724 -21.12 18.83 -25.72
C PRO A 724 -21.14 19.26 -27.19
N PHE A 725 -20.15 20.04 -27.64
CA PHE A 725 -20.07 20.47 -29.03
C PHE A 725 -19.72 19.32 -29.98
N MET A 726 -18.85 18.40 -29.53
CA MET A 726 -18.59 17.16 -30.27
C MET A 726 -19.85 16.29 -30.40
N GLU A 727 -20.74 16.32 -29.39
CA GLU A 727 -22.04 15.65 -29.45
C GLU A 727 -23.06 16.39 -30.34
N GLU A 728 -23.08 17.72 -30.38
CA GLU A 728 -23.98 18.49 -31.26
C GLU A 728 -23.60 18.36 -32.75
N GLU A 729 -22.30 18.17 -33.04
CA GLU A 729 -21.81 17.76 -34.36
C GLU A 729 -22.44 16.41 -34.84
N LYS A 730 -23.18 15.66 -33.99
CA LYS A 730 -24.01 14.47 -34.35
C LYS A 730 -25.13 14.76 -35.35
N THR A 731 -25.71 15.96 -35.33
CA THR A 731 -27.14 16.11 -35.70
C THR A 731 -27.44 16.05 -37.22
N GLU A 732 -26.44 15.91 -38.09
CA GLU A 732 -26.63 15.92 -39.55
C GLU A 732 -26.67 14.53 -40.24
N GLY A 733 -26.70 13.40 -39.50
CA GLY A 733 -26.62 12.08 -40.12
C GLY A 733 -27.32 10.93 -39.40
N ALA A 734 -28.64 11.01 -39.18
CA ALA A 734 -29.39 9.90 -38.59
C ALA A 734 -29.77 8.82 -39.63
N SER A 735 -29.15 7.63 -39.56
CA SER A 735 -29.80 6.33 -39.85
C SER A 735 -28.83 5.14 -39.73
N GLN A 736 -29.21 4.17 -38.87
CA GLN A 736 -28.64 2.84 -38.57
C GLN A 736 -27.46 2.75 -37.58
N LYS A 737 -27.66 1.92 -36.52
CA LYS A 737 -26.66 1.55 -35.51
C LYS A 737 -25.56 0.68 -36.14
N ALA A 738 -24.30 1.03 -35.94
CA ALA A 738 -23.13 0.38 -36.53
C ALA A 738 -22.59 -0.83 -35.72
N GLY A 739 -23.00 -0.98 -34.46
CA GLY A 739 -22.58 -2.05 -33.53
C GLY A 739 -22.55 -1.56 -32.08
N LYS A 740 -22.31 -2.44 -31.11
CA LYS A 740 -22.14 -2.14 -29.69
C LYS A 740 -20.68 -2.35 -29.27
N ILE A 741 -20.03 -1.33 -28.70
CA ILE A 741 -18.62 -1.35 -28.32
C ILE A 741 -18.51 -1.12 -26.82
N LEU A 742 -17.77 -2.00 -26.14
CA LEU A 742 -17.38 -1.79 -24.75
C LEU A 742 -16.04 -1.07 -24.70
N LEU A 743 -15.95 0.00 -23.91
CA LEU A 743 -14.71 0.73 -23.66
C LEU A 743 -14.33 0.66 -22.18
N ALA A 744 -13.06 0.39 -21.89
CA ALA A 744 -12.54 0.36 -20.52
C ALA A 744 -11.07 0.80 -20.47
N THR A 745 -10.71 1.58 -19.45
CA THR A 745 -9.29 1.80 -19.11
C THR A 745 -8.85 0.69 -18.16
N VAL A 746 -7.80 -0.05 -18.54
CA VAL A 746 -7.40 -1.31 -17.89
C VAL A 746 -6.91 -1.10 -16.44
N LYS A 747 -6.90 -2.18 -15.65
CA LYS A 747 -6.45 -2.18 -14.26
C LYS A 747 -5.07 -1.55 -14.13
N GLY A 748 -4.90 -0.72 -13.10
CA GLY A 748 -3.66 0.01 -12.86
C GLY A 748 -3.51 1.30 -13.67
N ASP A 749 -4.46 1.62 -14.56
CA ASP A 749 -4.46 2.84 -15.33
C ASP A 749 -5.68 3.73 -15.03
N VAL A 750 -5.44 5.03 -14.92
CA VAL A 750 -6.46 6.07 -14.68
C VAL A 750 -6.65 6.98 -15.88
N HIS A 751 -5.81 6.87 -16.91
CA HIS A 751 -5.83 7.76 -18.04
C HIS A 751 -6.98 7.37 -18.98
N ASP A 752 -8.02 8.19 -19.02
CA ASP A 752 -9.28 7.90 -19.74
C ASP A 752 -9.61 8.90 -20.84
N ILE A 753 -8.83 9.97 -20.99
CA ILE A 753 -9.08 11.01 -21.98
C ILE A 753 -9.13 10.41 -23.39
N GLY A 754 -8.14 9.58 -23.74
CA GLY A 754 -8.11 8.88 -25.03
C GLY A 754 -9.32 7.97 -25.24
N LYS A 755 -9.69 7.19 -24.22
CA LYS A 755 -10.90 6.34 -24.21
C LYS A 755 -12.15 7.17 -24.47
N ASN A 756 -12.33 8.28 -23.75
CA ASN A 756 -13.52 9.13 -23.84
C ASN A 756 -13.61 9.78 -25.23
N ILE A 757 -12.48 10.24 -25.78
CA ILE A 757 -12.43 10.76 -27.15
C ILE A 757 -12.83 9.68 -28.16
N VAL A 758 -12.24 8.48 -28.08
CA VAL A 758 -12.59 7.36 -28.95
C VAL A 758 -14.07 6.99 -28.80
N GLY A 759 -14.60 6.96 -27.57
CA GLY A 759 -16.02 6.72 -27.30
C GLY A 759 -16.92 7.75 -27.98
N VAL A 760 -16.60 9.03 -27.87
CA VAL A 760 -17.35 10.09 -28.55
C VAL A 760 -17.24 9.97 -30.07
N VAL A 761 -16.04 9.73 -30.62
CA VAL A 761 -15.82 9.56 -32.06
C VAL A 761 -16.59 8.33 -32.60
N LEU A 762 -16.57 7.20 -31.90
CA LEU A 762 -17.31 6.00 -32.29
C LEU A 762 -18.82 6.21 -32.16
N ALA A 763 -19.29 6.89 -31.12
CA ALA A 763 -20.69 7.30 -30.99
C ALA A 763 -21.13 8.23 -32.14
N CYS A 764 -20.25 9.12 -32.61
CA CYS A 764 -20.49 9.94 -33.81
C CYS A 764 -20.56 9.12 -35.11
N ASN A 765 -20.07 7.88 -35.10
CA ASN A 765 -20.18 6.92 -36.20
C ASN A 765 -21.29 5.87 -35.95
N ASN A 766 -22.29 6.20 -35.13
CA ASN A 766 -23.47 5.39 -34.82
C ASN A 766 -23.20 4.07 -34.06
N PHE A 767 -22.08 3.93 -33.34
CA PHE A 767 -21.87 2.83 -32.40
C PHE A 767 -22.55 3.11 -31.05
N GLU A 768 -23.08 2.06 -30.42
CA GLU A 768 -23.57 2.10 -29.03
C GLU A 768 -22.38 1.84 -28.10
N ILE A 769 -22.08 2.79 -27.21
CA ILE A 769 -20.87 2.74 -26.36
C ILE A 769 -21.26 2.36 -24.93
N ILE A 770 -20.60 1.33 -24.40
CA ILE A 770 -20.69 0.94 -22.99
C ILE A 770 -19.35 1.23 -22.35
N ASP A 771 -19.30 2.28 -21.52
CA ASP A 771 -18.08 2.71 -20.86
C ASP A 771 -18.03 2.18 -19.43
N LEU A 772 -17.05 1.32 -19.13
CA LEU A 772 -16.84 0.77 -17.79
C LEU A 772 -16.02 1.68 -16.86
N GLY A 773 -15.50 2.79 -17.38
CA GLY A 773 -14.68 3.74 -16.63
C GLY A 773 -13.20 3.34 -16.60
N VAL A 774 -12.56 3.60 -15.45
CA VAL A 774 -11.11 3.45 -15.24
C VAL A 774 -10.73 2.38 -14.24
N MET A 775 -9.47 1.95 -14.27
CA MET A 775 -8.93 0.90 -13.40
C MET A 775 -9.76 -0.39 -13.43
N VAL A 776 -10.27 -0.77 -14.60
CA VAL A 776 -11.20 -1.89 -14.75
C VAL A 776 -10.42 -3.21 -14.89
N SER A 777 -10.73 -4.22 -14.08
CA SER A 777 -10.09 -5.54 -14.16
C SER A 777 -10.47 -6.28 -15.45
N ALA A 778 -9.57 -7.14 -15.93
CA ALA A 778 -9.85 -8.04 -17.06
C ALA A 778 -11.15 -8.82 -16.87
N GLU A 779 -11.39 -9.34 -15.66
CA GLU A 779 -12.63 -10.05 -15.32
C GLU A 779 -13.88 -9.20 -15.54
N LYS A 780 -13.94 -7.99 -14.96
CA LYS A 780 -15.10 -7.10 -15.11
C LYS A 780 -15.32 -6.67 -16.56
N ILE A 781 -14.25 -6.47 -17.31
CA ILE A 781 -14.31 -6.18 -18.76
C ILE A 781 -14.99 -7.33 -19.50
N LEU A 782 -14.54 -8.55 -19.27
CA LEU A 782 -15.02 -9.74 -19.98
C LEU A 782 -16.44 -10.15 -19.54
N GLU A 783 -16.75 -10.05 -18.26
CA GLU A 783 -18.10 -10.27 -17.75
C GLU A 783 -19.10 -9.29 -18.34
N ALA A 784 -18.79 -7.99 -18.32
CA ALA A 784 -19.63 -6.97 -18.91
C ALA A 784 -19.77 -7.17 -20.42
N ALA A 785 -18.69 -7.53 -21.12
CA ALA A 785 -18.72 -7.81 -22.56
C ALA A 785 -19.68 -8.97 -22.90
N LYS A 786 -19.67 -10.04 -22.09
CA LYS A 786 -20.61 -11.17 -22.22
C LYS A 786 -22.05 -10.77 -21.88
N ALA A 787 -22.25 -10.07 -20.76
CA ALA A 787 -23.57 -9.68 -20.28
C ALA A 787 -24.27 -8.72 -21.26
N GLU A 788 -23.50 -7.80 -21.85
CA GLU A 788 -24.01 -6.78 -22.76
C GLU A 788 -24.02 -7.20 -24.23
N GLN A 789 -23.45 -8.37 -24.54
CA GLN A 789 -23.31 -8.92 -25.90
C GLN A 789 -22.69 -7.90 -26.86
N VAL A 790 -21.50 -7.41 -26.50
CA VAL A 790 -20.80 -6.39 -27.31
C VAL A 790 -20.12 -7.00 -28.53
N ASP A 791 -20.02 -6.21 -29.60
CA ASP A 791 -19.40 -6.60 -30.86
C ASP A 791 -17.87 -6.37 -30.86
N ILE A 792 -17.38 -5.42 -30.06
CA ILE A 792 -15.96 -5.01 -29.97
C ILE A 792 -15.62 -4.66 -28.51
N ILE A 793 -14.42 -5.03 -28.04
CA ILE A 793 -13.84 -4.53 -26.78
C ILE A 793 -12.70 -3.56 -27.10
N GLY A 794 -12.85 -2.29 -26.72
CA GLY A 794 -11.78 -1.29 -26.77
C GLY A 794 -11.13 -1.10 -25.40
N LEU A 795 -9.84 -1.40 -25.31
CA LEU A 795 -9.03 -1.22 -24.11
C LEU A 795 -8.19 0.06 -24.22
N SER A 796 -8.10 0.81 -23.12
CA SER A 796 -7.26 2.00 -23.00
C SER A 796 -6.20 1.80 -21.91
N GLY A 797 -4.99 2.27 -22.19
CA GLY A 797 -3.82 2.14 -21.32
C GLY A 797 -2.68 2.96 -21.91
N LEU A 798 -2.04 3.78 -21.07
CA LEU A 798 -1.02 4.74 -21.47
C LEU A 798 0.37 4.33 -20.99
N ILE A 799 0.46 3.72 -19.81
CA ILE A 799 1.73 3.38 -19.17
C ILE A 799 2.17 1.95 -19.52
N THR A 800 3.48 1.70 -19.46
CA THR A 800 4.05 0.37 -19.77
C THR A 800 3.39 -0.78 -18.98
N PRO A 801 3.13 -0.65 -17.67
CA PRO A 801 2.38 -1.69 -16.94
C PRO A 801 0.97 -1.96 -17.50
N SER A 802 0.29 -0.95 -18.05
CA SER A 802 -1.04 -1.11 -18.64
C SER A 802 -1.02 -1.86 -19.97
N LEU A 803 0.10 -1.81 -20.71
CA LEU A 803 0.26 -2.63 -21.91
C LEU A 803 0.35 -4.12 -21.55
N ASP A 804 1.06 -4.45 -20.46
CA ASP A 804 1.09 -5.83 -19.95
C ASP A 804 -0.31 -6.28 -19.50
N GLU A 805 -1.11 -5.37 -18.91
CA GLU A 805 -2.50 -5.66 -18.57
C GLU A 805 -3.37 -5.87 -19.82
N MET A 806 -3.20 -5.11 -20.90
CA MET A 806 -3.91 -5.40 -22.17
C MET A 806 -3.53 -6.77 -22.74
N VAL A 807 -2.25 -7.15 -22.67
CA VAL A 807 -1.79 -8.49 -23.05
C VAL A 807 -2.44 -9.55 -22.16
N HIS A 808 -2.60 -9.26 -20.86
CA HIS A 808 -3.30 -10.13 -19.93
C HIS A 808 -4.78 -10.29 -20.29
N VAL A 809 -5.51 -9.20 -20.59
CA VAL A 809 -6.91 -9.27 -21.07
C VAL A 809 -7.01 -10.12 -22.32
N ALA A 810 -6.10 -9.96 -23.30
CA ALA A 810 -6.11 -10.76 -24.53
C ALA A 810 -5.87 -12.26 -24.26
N LYS A 811 -4.95 -12.61 -23.35
CA LYS A 811 -4.76 -14.01 -22.91
C LYS A 811 -5.99 -14.57 -22.22
N GLU A 812 -6.66 -13.75 -21.42
CA GLU A 812 -7.87 -14.14 -20.71
C GLU A 812 -9.08 -14.30 -21.66
N MET A 813 -9.17 -13.47 -22.70
CA MET A 813 -10.11 -13.63 -23.81
C MET A 813 -9.92 -14.99 -24.50
N GLU A 814 -8.66 -15.36 -24.83
CA GLU A 814 -8.35 -16.66 -25.42
C GLU A 814 -8.71 -17.82 -24.46
N ARG A 815 -8.39 -17.69 -23.16
CA ARG A 815 -8.73 -18.68 -22.13
C ARG A 815 -10.24 -18.90 -22.01
N GLN A 816 -11.02 -17.82 -22.05
CA GLN A 816 -12.48 -17.86 -21.93
C GLN A 816 -13.22 -18.10 -23.26
N GLY A 817 -12.49 -18.26 -24.37
CA GLY A 817 -13.06 -18.55 -25.69
C GLY A 817 -13.81 -17.37 -26.32
N PHE A 818 -13.36 -16.13 -26.11
CA PHE A 818 -13.89 -14.98 -26.83
C PHE A 818 -13.42 -14.98 -28.28
N GLU A 819 -14.35 -14.73 -29.21
CA GLU A 819 -14.06 -14.56 -30.66
C GLU A 819 -14.27 -13.11 -31.13
N ILE A 820 -14.65 -12.20 -30.22
CA ILE A 820 -14.88 -10.79 -30.53
C ILE A 820 -13.55 -10.03 -30.62
N PRO A 821 -13.42 -9.09 -31.57
CA PRO A 821 -12.21 -8.30 -31.79
C PRO A 821 -11.95 -7.21 -30.74
#